data_AF-A0A8J4F9Y0-F1
#
_entry.id   AF-A0A8J4F9Y0-F1
#
_cell.length_a   1.000
_cell.length_b   1.000
_cell.length_c   1.000
_cell.angle_alpha   90.00
_cell.angle_beta   90.00
_cell.angle_gamma   90.00
#
_symmetry.space_group_name_H-M   'P 1'
#
loop_
_entity.id
_entity.type
_entity.pdbx_description
1 polymer ?
#
loop_
_entity_poly.entity_id
_entity_poly.type
_entity_poly.pdbx_seq_one_letter_code
_entity_poly.pdbx_strand_id
1 'polypeptide(L)'
;MSHSDSLPQVATVQQQTTPVSEPLTDNSDNCNGHSNGNSNDNGASVVATQTTAATTTTTTTTTTTAAQSQSQSPSPSAPSVGSEVDLLGLAAVFRPPPRLSDVLLRPAERHPLPPPTPAAVGGGPDGSGRPLGVCHWMLDHIVQREPSAERSLMHRYLAGAELVDMAGGSSEVAEALAAVTAWLRFSSARLLVWNRNYNVKPREISTAQARLAAAVAALGTTRGPAAPGGRGSAAVGALTRVALAAVGRGGAGEVGQRIRDEILAIQQRNGCKGGMMEEWHQKLHNNTSPDDVIICKALLDYIAAGLDVTVYWRTLTSAGITAQRLASFDRPITSEPRFSGQQAAGLQKDLTTYMQTLQAVHGGDDLSSAINNVLGYEETDMKGKHIVIPPVPKVATPTLERHLRALLALQRHLASPAAAVSAAAAAAAADAASTAQHHPSTGSPTSWGSGVRSAAPDLRSSAAQPTAPGASMAAAAAAPVTSTHRPTDVASLYGLPGAIRLMEMVVEARHQIRPFLDGGDSACGGRLVDVAFLDLALDSALRTAVETNIGPIKRTIADGTAIYIAAAAAAAAAGSNGAAAAARHGSGGSGGDSGRPLAGAFAAGGALTQALEVVRLTAENAALSSCPNDDLVYSNKWLRLLVAQEDPRDAKDRMLQGLAIAERLKRYLADQGAALMGLIQPATDALADRLKLPPEAVKGVGEEVVRGSSGAPLAQLLSCLEPALRQATGGGVWQIVSRGSDRPVLAGRLRVEARLAAVQHEVMREPTVLLVEGITGVEEIPEGCVAVLVGGGASGGGCPDVLSHSAVRARNMAVLLAGCHSPEMVARIKSHAGSRVMVRLEGADVQISFSSTGAASAAAAPS
;
A
#
# COMPACT_ATOMS: atom_id res chain seq x y z
N MET A 1 27.21 -26.32 55.68
CA MET A 1 26.17 -27.38 55.71
C MET A 1 25.15 -27.05 54.63
N SER A 2 24.64 -27.93 53.77
CA SER A 2 25.15 -29.17 53.12
C SER A 2 23.94 -30.00 52.64
N HIS A 3 23.97 -30.53 51.41
CA HIS A 3 22.93 -31.34 50.74
C HIS A 3 21.66 -30.56 50.31
N SER A 4 21.01 -30.72 49.15
CA SER A 4 21.13 -31.54 47.91
C SER A 4 19.93 -32.47 47.62
N ASP A 5 19.62 -32.63 46.32
CA ASP A 5 18.78 -33.70 45.72
C ASP A 5 17.24 -33.62 45.93
N SER A 6 16.39 -34.08 45.00
CA SER A 6 16.58 -34.44 43.57
C SER A 6 15.24 -34.42 42.80
N LEU A 7 15.28 -34.53 41.45
CA LEU A 7 14.12 -34.71 40.57
C LEU A 7 13.91 -36.20 40.19
N PRO A 8 12.67 -36.67 39.96
CA PRO A 8 12.41 -38.04 39.49
C PRO A 8 12.70 -38.23 37.99
N GLN A 9 13.06 -39.46 37.60
CA GLN A 9 13.54 -39.80 36.25
C GLN A 9 12.48 -40.38 35.29
N VAL A 10 12.86 -40.39 34.01
CA VAL A 10 12.14 -40.96 32.86
C VAL A 10 12.22 -42.50 32.85
N ALA A 11 11.15 -43.17 32.40
CA ALA A 11 11.17 -44.59 32.05
C ALA A 11 11.28 -44.78 30.52
N THR A 12 12.30 -45.50 30.07
CA THR A 12 12.55 -45.82 28.65
C THR A 12 12.01 -47.20 28.27
N VAL A 13 11.44 -47.33 27.08
CA VAL A 13 11.21 -48.62 26.42
C VAL A 13 11.83 -48.57 25.02
N GLN A 14 12.69 -49.54 24.71
CA GLN A 14 13.29 -49.71 23.39
C GLN A 14 12.42 -50.65 22.53
N GLN A 15 12.46 -50.47 21.22
CA GLN A 15 12.12 -51.52 20.26
C GLN A 15 13.27 -51.70 19.27
N GLN A 16 13.75 -52.93 19.14
CA GLN A 16 14.72 -53.35 18.14
C GLN A 16 14.00 -53.94 16.91
N THR A 17 14.71 -54.06 15.80
CA THR A 17 14.17 -54.34 14.46
C THR A 17 14.62 -55.70 13.91
N THR A 18 14.05 -56.07 12.75
CA THR A 18 14.52 -57.11 11.79
C THR A 18 13.98 -58.56 12.03
N PRO A 19 14.10 -59.53 11.08
CA PRO A 19 12.99 -59.79 10.12
C PRO A 19 12.74 -61.27 9.71
N VAL A 20 11.56 -61.61 9.15
CA VAL A 20 11.33 -62.90 8.43
C VAL A 20 10.42 -62.71 7.19
N SER A 21 10.60 -63.60 6.22
CA SER A 21 10.19 -63.57 4.80
C SER A 21 8.73 -63.88 4.44
N GLU A 22 8.43 -63.56 3.17
CA GLU A 22 7.51 -64.18 2.18
C GLU A 22 7.24 -65.71 2.31
N PRO A 23 6.12 -66.25 1.77
CA PRO A 23 6.04 -66.48 0.31
C PRO A 23 4.65 -66.32 -0.37
N LEU A 24 4.67 -66.43 -1.71
CA LEU A 24 3.54 -66.54 -2.64
C LEU A 24 2.96 -67.97 -2.71
N THR A 25 1.67 -68.11 -3.07
CA THR A 25 1.12 -69.22 -3.86
C THR A 25 -0.19 -68.82 -4.58
N ASP A 26 -0.64 -69.66 -5.51
CA ASP A 26 -1.56 -69.35 -6.62
C ASP A 26 -2.92 -70.12 -6.54
N ASN A 27 -3.76 -69.92 -7.56
CA ASN A 27 -4.85 -70.79 -8.07
C ASN A 27 -6.27 -70.80 -7.43
N SER A 28 -7.19 -70.19 -8.18
CA SER A 28 -8.33 -70.84 -8.91
C SER A 28 -9.62 -71.34 -8.21
N ASP A 29 -10.72 -71.07 -8.93
CA ASP A 29 -11.91 -71.93 -9.17
C ASP A 29 -13.16 -71.95 -8.26
N ASN A 30 -14.14 -71.11 -8.67
CA ASN A 30 -15.39 -71.54 -9.36
C ASN A 30 -16.73 -71.65 -8.58
N CYS A 31 -17.82 -71.64 -9.37
CA CYS A 31 -19.22 -72.08 -9.13
C CYS A 31 -20.28 -71.12 -8.52
N ASN A 32 -20.97 -70.44 -9.45
CA ASN A 32 -22.44 -70.42 -9.64
C ASN A 32 -23.42 -69.76 -8.63
N GLY A 33 -24.36 -68.97 -9.20
CA GLY A 33 -25.78 -69.15 -8.84
C GLY A 33 -26.81 -68.07 -9.19
N HIS A 34 -27.30 -68.02 -10.46
CA HIS A 34 -28.68 -67.62 -10.86
C HIS A 34 -29.17 -66.15 -10.58
N SER A 35 -30.09 -65.54 -11.35
CA SER A 35 -30.70 -65.89 -12.66
C SER A 35 -31.42 -64.73 -13.36
N ASN A 36 -31.21 -64.61 -14.68
CA ASN A 36 -32.09 -64.21 -15.80
C ASN A 36 -33.09 -63.02 -15.72
N GLY A 37 -33.13 -62.24 -16.81
CA GLY A 37 -34.09 -61.14 -17.03
C GLY A 37 -33.97 -60.42 -18.37
N ASN A 38 -33.86 -61.18 -19.47
CA ASN A 38 -34.31 -60.93 -20.86
C ASN A 38 -35.08 -59.62 -21.21
N SER A 39 -35.04 -59.06 -22.43
CA SER A 39 -34.25 -59.35 -23.66
C SER A 39 -34.70 -58.46 -24.84
N ASN A 40 -33.86 -58.33 -25.89
CA ASN A 40 -34.22 -58.20 -27.32
C ASN A 40 -34.90 -56.89 -27.84
N ASP A 41 -34.73 -56.47 -29.10
CA ASP A 41 -33.67 -56.78 -30.10
C ASP A 41 -33.66 -55.80 -31.31
N ASN A 42 -32.59 -55.89 -32.13
CA ASN A 42 -32.49 -55.63 -33.58
C ASN A 42 -32.93 -54.28 -34.23
N GLY A 43 -32.10 -53.84 -35.18
CA GLY A 43 -32.37 -52.70 -36.08
C GLY A 43 -31.17 -52.32 -36.96
N ALA A 44 -30.80 -53.18 -37.92
CA ALA A 44 -29.56 -53.06 -38.70
C ALA A 44 -29.77 -52.64 -40.18
N SER A 45 -28.65 -52.38 -40.88
CA SER A 45 -28.50 -52.48 -42.35
C SER A 45 -29.09 -51.36 -43.27
N VAL A 46 -28.55 -51.02 -44.46
CA VAL A 46 -27.20 -51.22 -45.07
C VAL A 46 -26.99 -50.41 -46.40
N VAL A 47 -25.73 -50.02 -46.71
CA VAL A 47 -25.10 -49.88 -48.07
C VAL A 47 -25.51 -48.76 -49.09
N ALA A 48 -24.57 -48.57 -50.05
CA ALA A 48 -24.60 -47.87 -51.36
C ALA A 48 -24.31 -46.35 -51.34
N THR A 49 -23.11 -45.82 -51.67
CA THR A 49 -22.17 -45.96 -52.81
C THR A 49 -22.53 -45.16 -54.08
N GLN A 50 -21.62 -44.28 -54.52
CA GLN A 50 -20.79 -44.35 -55.75
C GLN A 50 -20.18 -42.96 -56.09
N THR A 51 -19.19 -42.71 -56.97
CA THR A 51 -17.92 -43.37 -57.41
C THR A 51 -17.20 -42.36 -58.36
N THR A 52 -15.94 -42.61 -58.77
CA THR A 52 -15.14 -41.88 -59.81
C THR A 52 -14.55 -40.51 -59.40
N ALA A 53 -13.42 -39.99 -59.93
CA ALA A 53 -12.21 -40.52 -60.63
C ALA A 53 -11.22 -39.33 -60.86
N ALA A 54 -10.01 -39.45 -61.44
CA ALA A 54 -8.85 -40.34 -61.26
C ALA A 54 -7.68 -39.87 -62.18
N THR A 55 -6.41 -40.25 -61.90
CA THR A 55 -5.25 -40.22 -62.88
C THR A 55 -4.71 -38.81 -63.28
N THR A 56 -3.50 -38.55 -63.83
CA THR A 56 -2.36 -39.34 -64.37
C THR A 56 -0.99 -38.56 -64.37
N THR A 57 0.15 -39.28 -64.41
CA THR A 57 1.50 -38.98 -64.98
C THR A 57 2.40 -37.80 -64.47
N THR A 58 3.71 -37.92 -64.14
CA THR A 58 5.00 -38.26 -64.86
C THR A 58 5.52 -37.10 -65.79
N THR A 59 6.83 -36.80 -66.02
CA THR A 59 8.10 -37.58 -65.98
C THR A 59 9.41 -36.74 -65.95
N THR A 60 10.49 -37.26 -65.31
CA THR A 60 11.96 -37.02 -65.56
C THR A 60 12.57 -35.59 -65.45
N THR A 61 13.89 -35.38 -65.25
CA THR A 61 15.10 -36.24 -65.39
C THR A 61 16.17 -35.99 -64.29
N THR A 62 17.17 -36.87 -64.18
CA THR A 62 18.39 -36.77 -63.34
C THR A 62 19.37 -35.68 -63.85
N THR A 63 20.53 -35.32 -63.25
CA THR A 63 21.54 -35.97 -62.35
C THR A 63 22.40 -34.81 -61.72
N THR A 64 23.35 -34.87 -60.76
CA THR A 64 24.20 -35.90 -60.11
C THR A 64 24.65 -35.43 -58.68
N THR A 65 25.66 -36.08 -58.08
CA THR A 65 26.31 -35.84 -56.78
C THR A 65 27.33 -34.69 -56.73
N ALA A 66 27.47 -34.01 -55.57
CA ALA A 66 28.77 -33.81 -54.87
C ALA A 66 28.63 -33.17 -53.46
N ALA A 67 29.57 -33.55 -52.57
CA ALA A 67 29.94 -32.99 -51.25
C ALA A 67 29.20 -31.75 -50.68
N GLN A 68 28.61 -31.92 -49.48
CA GLN A 68 28.42 -30.82 -48.51
C GLN A 68 29.52 -30.87 -47.44
N SER A 69 30.25 -29.78 -47.27
CA SER A 69 31.15 -29.55 -46.13
C SER A 69 30.42 -28.87 -44.97
N GLN A 70 30.97 -29.00 -43.76
CA GLN A 70 30.36 -28.48 -42.55
C GLN A 70 30.41 -26.94 -42.48
N SER A 71 29.28 -26.32 -42.12
CA SER A 71 29.29 -25.03 -41.41
C SER A 71 28.21 -25.07 -40.34
N GLN A 72 28.54 -24.58 -39.14
CA GLN A 72 27.67 -24.65 -37.97
C GLN A 72 26.72 -23.45 -37.96
N SER A 73 25.41 -23.70 -37.88
CA SER A 73 24.43 -22.66 -37.54
C SER A 73 24.35 -22.51 -36.02
N PRO A 74 24.36 -21.27 -35.47
CA PRO A 74 24.44 -21.07 -34.03
C PRO A 74 23.11 -21.39 -33.33
N SER A 75 23.21 -22.05 -32.19
CA SER A 75 22.07 -22.30 -31.29
C SER A 75 21.56 -20.99 -30.66
N PRO A 76 20.24 -20.85 -30.39
CA PRO A 76 19.72 -19.70 -29.67
C PRO A 76 20.34 -19.65 -28.27
N SER A 77 21.10 -18.59 -28.00
CA SER A 77 21.79 -18.38 -26.73
C SER A 77 20.82 -17.85 -25.67
N ALA A 78 21.05 -18.20 -24.41
CA ALA A 78 20.38 -17.57 -23.28
C ALA A 78 20.59 -16.04 -23.29
N PRO A 79 19.64 -15.23 -22.79
CA PRO A 79 19.73 -13.77 -22.87
C PRO A 79 20.99 -13.26 -22.15
N SER A 80 21.79 -12.47 -22.87
CA SER A 80 23.04 -11.94 -22.35
C SER A 80 22.81 -10.89 -21.26
N VAL A 81 23.49 -11.06 -20.12
CA VAL A 81 23.62 -10.04 -19.09
C VAL A 81 24.48 -8.91 -19.67
N GLY A 82 23.84 -7.83 -20.13
CA GLY A 82 24.54 -6.71 -20.76
C GLY A 82 23.74 -5.84 -21.73
N SER A 83 22.48 -6.17 -22.04
CA SER A 83 21.59 -5.18 -22.66
C SER A 83 21.19 -4.14 -21.61
N GLU A 84 21.67 -2.91 -21.77
CA GLU A 84 21.26 -1.79 -20.93
C GLU A 84 19.76 -1.54 -21.16
N VAL A 85 18.96 -1.67 -20.09
CA VAL A 85 17.51 -1.53 -20.17
C VAL A 85 17.20 -0.07 -20.47
N ASP A 86 16.57 0.19 -21.62
CA ASP A 86 16.14 1.53 -22.05
C ASP A 86 14.98 2.01 -21.16
N LEU A 87 15.31 2.42 -19.94
CA LEU A 87 14.39 2.98 -18.95
C LEU A 87 13.73 4.26 -19.47
N LEU A 88 14.42 5.01 -20.33
CA LEU A 88 13.86 6.18 -21.00
C LEU A 88 12.76 5.78 -21.96
N GLY A 89 13.04 4.96 -22.97
CA GLY A 89 12.05 4.46 -23.91
C GLY A 89 10.90 3.76 -23.20
N LEU A 90 11.17 2.86 -22.26
CA LEU A 90 10.15 2.15 -21.49
C LEU A 90 9.24 3.09 -20.67
N ALA A 91 9.81 4.08 -19.96
CA ALA A 91 9.02 5.07 -19.24
C ALA A 91 8.36 6.11 -20.16
N ALA A 92 8.86 6.32 -21.38
CA ALA A 92 8.37 7.30 -22.36
C ALA A 92 7.38 6.72 -23.39
N VAL A 93 7.28 5.39 -23.51
CA VAL A 93 6.45 4.67 -24.50
C VAL A 93 4.96 4.70 -24.16
N PHE A 94 4.61 4.77 -22.88
CA PHE A 94 3.23 4.60 -22.43
C PHE A 94 2.54 5.92 -22.06
N ARG A 95 1.38 6.15 -22.68
CA ARG A 95 0.50 7.31 -22.49
C ARG A 95 -0.85 6.78 -22.00
N PRO A 96 -1.47 7.39 -20.97
CA PRO A 96 -2.77 6.96 -20.46
C PRO A 96 -3.78 6.71 -21.58
N PRO A 97 -4.44 5.53 -21.63
CA PRO A 97 -5.65 5.40 -22.44
C PRO A 97 -6.69 6.41 -21.94
N PRO A 98 -7.67 6.80 -22.77
CA PRO A 98 -8.77 7.65 -22.31
C PRO A 98 -9.43 6.98 -21.09
N ARG A 99 -9.24 7.59 -19.92
CA ARG A 99 -9.57 7.02 -18.61
C ARG A 99 -11.10 7.05 -18.44
N LEU A 100 -11.64 6.34 -17.44
CA LEU A 100 -13.10 6.29 -17.21
C LEU A 100 -13.71 7.71 -17.01
N SER A 101 -12.93 8.63 -16.45
CA SER A 101 -13.18 10.07 -16.35
C SER A 101 -13.45 10.78 -17.68
N ASP A 102 -12.92 10.26 -18.78
CA ASP A 102 -12.86 10.97 -20.07
C ASP A 102 -14.09 10.64 -20.91
N VAL A 103 -14.70 9.47 -20.66
CA VAL A 103 -16.11 9.21 -21.00
C VAL A 103 -17.02 10.18 -20.25
N LEU A 104 -16.68 10.50 -18.99
CA LEU A 104 -17.34 11.50 -18.14
C LEU A 104 -16.88 12.96 -18.38
N LEU A 105 -16.05 13.23 -19.40
CA LEU A 105 -15.71 14.59 -19.86
C LEU A 105 -16.66 15.12 -20.94
N ARG A 106 -17.62 14.31 -21.41
CA ARG A 106 -18.78 14.83 -22.13
C ARG A 106 -19.63 15.70 -21.18
N PRO A 107 -20.24 16.79 -21.65
CA PRO A 107 -21.22 17.56 -20.88
C PRO A 107 -22.35 16.68 -20.33
N ALA A 108 -23.03 17.14 -19.28
CA ALA A 108 -24.05 16.39 -18.52
C ALA A 108 -25.38 16.12 -19.28
N GLU A 109 -25.35 16.13 -20.61
CA GLU A 109 -26.51 16.07 -21.50
C GLU A 109 -27.03 14.65 -21.74
N ARG A 110 -26.22 13.60 -21.50
CA ARG A 110 -26.63 12.20 -21.72
C ARG A 110 -27.34 11.54 -20.54
N HIS A 111 -27.08 12.02 -19.33
CA HIS A 111 -27.80 11.61 -18.13
C HIS A 111 -27.99 12.88 -17.27
N PRO A 112 -29.19 13.48 -17.26
CA PRO A 112 -29.45 14.59 -16.35
C PRO A 112 -29.29 14.10 -14.91
N LEU A 113 -28.82 14.98 -14.03
CA LEU A 113 -28.86 14.72 -12.58
C LEU A 113 -30.32 14.41 -12.20
N PRO A 114 -30.59 13.32 -11.43
CA PRO A 114 -31.90 13.18 -10.83
C PRO A 114 -32.17 14.42 -9.97
N PRO A 115 -33.40 14.96 -9.96
CA PRO A 115 -33.72 16.08 -9.08
C PRO A 115 -33.44 15.67 -7.63
N PRO A 116 -32.99 16.59 -6.75
CA PRO A 116 -32.77 16.27 -5.36
C PRO A 116 -34.06 15.70 -4.79
N THR A 117 -34.03 14.45 -4.34
CA THR A 117 -35.20 13.78 -3.79
C THR A 117 -35.67 14.58 -2.59
N PRO A 118 -36.93 15.06 -2.57
CA PRO A 118 -37.46 15.74 -1.40
C PRO A 118 -37.36 14.80 -0.20
N ALA A 119 -36.90 15.30 0.94
CA ALA A 119 -36.70 14.49 2.14
C ALA A 119 -37.97 13.71 2.47
N ALA A 120 -37.89 12.37 2.39
CA ALA A 120 -39.06 11.51 2.38
C ALA A 120 -39.70 11.42 3.78
N VAL A 121 -40.62 12.35 4.07
CA VAL A 121 -41.47 12.30 5.25
C VAL A 121 -42.46 11.14 5.11
N GLY A 122 -42.09 9.98 5.66
CA GLY A 122 -42.94 8.78 5.70
C GLY A 122 -42.54 7.68 4.73
N GLY A 123 -41.38 7.06 4.93
CA GLY A 123 -40.96 5.81 4.27
C GLY A 123 -40.04 4.99 5.18
N GLY A 124 -40.12 3.66 5.12
CA GLY A 124 -39.31 2.76 5.96
C GLY A 124 -37.81 2.76 5.58
N PRO A 125 -36.88 2.54 6.52
CA PRO A 125 -35.45 2.82 6.34
C PRO A 125 -34.66 1.65 5.72
N ASP A 126 -35.02 1.21 4.51
CA ASP A 126 -34.16 0.34 3.70
C ASP A 126 -33.26 1.18 2.78
N GLY A 127 -32.00 1.32 3.17
CA GLY A 127 -30.98 2.10 2.43
C GLY A 127 -30.04 2.92 3.31
N SER A 128 -30.35 3.11 4.60
CA SER A 128 -29.56 3.94 5.52
C SER A 128 -28.95 3.12 6.68
N GLY A 129 -27.64 2.89 6.61
CA GLY A 129 -26.77 2.83 7.79
C GLY A 129 -27.08 1.82 8.91
N ARG A 130 -27.83 0.75 8.66
CA ARG A 130 -27.92 -0.36 9.63
C ARG A 130 -26.56 -1.06 9.69
N PRO A 131 -25.95 -1.27 10.88
CA PRO A 131 -24.77 -2.11 10.99
C PRO A 131 -25.07 -3.49 10.41
N LEU A 132 -24.12 -4.05 9.65
CA LEU A 132 -24.27 -5.39 9.10
C LEU A 132 -24.32 -6.42 10.24
N GLY A 133 -25.11 -7.47 10.03
CA GLY A 133 -25.34 -8.49 11.04
C GLY A 133 -24.09 -9.30 11.35
N VAL A 134 -24.10 -9.98 12.48
CA VAL A 134 -23.15 -11.08 12.74
C VAL A 134 -23.79 -12.37 12.21
N CYS A 135 -23.20 -12.95 11.16
CA CYS A 135 -23.67 -14.20 10.57
C CYS A 135 -23.40 -15.39 11.50
N HIS A 136 -24.30 -15.62 12.45
CA HIS A 136 -24.09 -16.58 13.53
C HIS A 136 -23.91 -18.02 13.04
N TRP A 137 -24.64 -18.46 12.01
CA TRP A 137 -24.50 -19.82 11.47
C TRP A 137 -23.13 -20.04 10.80
N MET A 138 -22.56 -19.00 10.17
CA MET A 138 -21.20 -19.07 9.63
C MET A 138 -20.17 -19.13 10.77
N LEU A 139 -20.36 -18.36 11.85
CA LEU A 139 -19.53 -18.49 13.05
C LEU A 139 -19.61 -19.89 13.67
N ASP A 140 -20.79 -20.50 13.74
CA ASP A 140 -20.95 -21.89 14.22
C ASP A 140 -20.17 -22.87 13.33
N HIS A 141 -20.27 -22.75 12.01
CA HIS A 141 -19.54 -23.59 11.06
C HIS A 141 -18.03 -23.37 11.03
N ILE A 142 -17.53 -22.17 11.34
CA ILE A 142 -16.10 -21.88 11.53
C ILE A 142 -15.61 -22.54 12.83
N VAL A 143 -16.29 -22.32 13.95
CA VAL A 143 -15.92 -22.87 15.27
C VAL A 143 -15.95 -24.40 15.26
N GLN A 144 -16.91 -25.00 14.56
CA GLN A 144 -17.00 -26.46 14.36
C GLN A 144 -15.82 -27.02 13.53
N ARG A 145 -15.29 -26.24 12.57
CA ARG A 145 -14.20 -26.65 11.68
C ARG A 145 -12.81 -26.37 12.25
N GLU A 146 -12.65 -25.38 13.14
CA GLU A 146 -11.34 -24.97 13.68
C GLU A 146 -10.50 -26.14 14.22
N PRO A 147 -11.00 -27.06 15.07
CA PRO A 147 -10.19 -28.18 15.58
C PRO A 147 -9.67 -29.14 14.49
N SER A 148 -10.34 -29.20 13.33
CA SER A 148 -9.85 -29.92 12.14
C SER A 148 -8.86 -29.09 11.32
N ALA A 149 -9.05 -27.77 11.26
CA ALA A 149 -8.17 -26.83 10.56
C ALA A 149 -6.80 -26.67 11.26
N GLU A 150 -6.75 -26.75 12.59
CA GLU A 150 -5.52 -26.74 13.40
C GLU A 150 -4.52 -27.85 13.02
N ARG A 151 -4.95 -28.92 12.32
CA ARG A 151 -4.06 -29.98 11.85
C ARG A 151 -2.97 -29.43 10.94
N SER A 152 -3.36 -28.64 9.93
CA SER A 152 -2.42 -27.95 9.03
C SER A 152 -3.13 -26.89 8.17
N LEU A 153 -2.39 -25.89 7.68
CA LEU A 153 -2.88 -24.85 6.76
C LEU A 153 -3.64 -25.42 5.54
N MET A 154 -3.28 -26.61 5.05
CA MET A 154 -4.02 -27.30 3.98
C MET A 154 -5.48 -27.58 4.37
N HIS A 155 -5.72 -28.13 5.57
CA HIS A 155 -7.07 -28.35 6.09
C HIS A 155 -7.81 -27.03 6.31
N ARG A 156 -7.13 -26.01 6.84
CA ARG A 156 -7.68 -24.66 7.01
C ARG A 156 -8.14 -24.05 5.69
N TYR A 157 -7.34 -24.16 4.62
CA TYR A 157 -7.68 -23.61 3.31
C TYR A 157 -8.78 -24.40 2.60
N LEU A 158 -8.82 -25.75 2.70
CA LEU A 158 -9.94 -26.54 2.18
C LEU A 158 -11.26 -26.20 2.89
N ALA A 159 -11.25 -26.15 4.23
CA ALA A 159 -12.38 -25.72 5.03
C ALA A 159 -12.82 -24.28 4.68
N GLY A 160 -11.87 -23.37 4.48
CA GLY A 160 -12.14 -22.01 4.02
C GLY A 160 -12.83 -21.98 2.66
N ALA A 161 -12.41 -22.80 1.70
CA ALA A 161 -13.05 -22.84 0.38
C ALA A 161 -14.52 -23.26 0.49
N GLU A 162 -14.83 -24.31 1.26
CA GLU A 162 -16.22 -24.72 1.55
C GLU A 162 -17.05 -23.59 2.19
N LEU A 163 -16.45 -22.82 3.11
CA LEU A 163 -17.11 -21.71 3.81
C LEU A 163 -17.37 -20.51 2.89
N VAL A 164 -16.50 -20.26 1.91
CA VAL A 164 -16.72 -19.27 0.84
C VAL A 164 -17.80 -19.73 -0.13
N ASP A 165 -17.78 -21.01 -0.53
CA ASP A 165 -18.83 -21.62 -1.36
C ASP A 165 -20.20 -21.53 -0.66
N MET A 166 -20.27 -21.80 0.65
CA MET A 166 -21.48 -21.62 1.48
C MET A 166 -21.91 -20.16 1.61
N ALA A 167 -20.98 -19.21 1.78
CA ALA A 167 -21.30 -17.78 1.85
C ALA A 167 -21.96 -17.29 0.54
N GLY A 168 -21.42 -17.70 -0.61
CA GLY A 168 -21.95 -17.34 -1.94
C GLY A 168 -23.32 -17.92 -2.26
N GLY A 169 -23.72 -19.00 -1.59
CA GLY A 169 -25.08 -19.57 -1.69
C GLY A 169 -26.12 -18.93 -0.76
N SER A 170 -25.73 -17.95 0.08
CA SER A 170 -26.58 -17.39 1.14
C SER A 170 -27.12 -15.99 0.84
N SER A 171 -28.21 -15.59 1.50
CA SER A 171 -28.71 -14.21 1.49
C SER A 171 -27.88 -13.25 2.35
N GLU A 172 -27.09 -13.77 3.30
CA GLU A 172 -26.20 -13.03 4.20
C GLU A 172 -24.75 -13.02 3.69
N VAL A 173 -24.54 -12.97 2.38
CA VAL A 173 -23.23 -13.17 1.73
C VAL A 173 -22.15 -12.20 2.23
N ALA A 174 -22.51 -10.98 2.64
CA ALA A 174 -21.56 -10.01 3.17
C ALA A 174 -21.14 -10.35 4.61
N GLU A 175 -22.11 -10.66 5.47
CA GLU A 175 -21.92 -11.03 6.87
C GLU A 175 -21.21 -12.39 7.02
N ALA A 176 -21.56 -13.34 6.16
CA ALA A 176 -20.91 -14.65 6.07
C ALA A 176 -19.45 -14.51 5.59
N LEU A 177 -19.20 -13.72 4.54
CA LEU A 177 -17.83 -13.45 4.10
C LEU A 177 -17.05 -12.62 5.13
N ALA A 178 -17.68 -11.77 5.94
CA ALA A 178 -17.03 -11.05 7.04
C ALA A 178 -16.51 -12.01 8.11
N ALA A 179 -17.32 -12.99 8.51
CA ALA A 179 -16.92 -14.04 9.44
C ALA A 179 -15.75 -14.89 8.91
N VAL A 180 -15.80 -15.30 7.63
CA VAL A 180 -14.68 -16.03 6.99
C VAL A 180 -13.43 -15.15 6.87
N THR A 181 -13.58 -13.86 6.53
CA THR A 181 -12.46 -12.91 6.43
C THR A 181 -11.80 -12.69 7.79
N ALA A 182 -12.58 -12.57 8.87
CA ALA A 182 -12.05 -12.48 10.24
C ALA A 182 -11.26 -13.73 10.64
N TRP A 183 -11.78 -14.94 10.32
CA TRP A 183 -11.10 -16.20 10.57
C TRP A 183 -9.75 -16.32 9.83
N LEU A 184 -9.72 -15.93 8.56
CA LEU A 184 -8.51 -15.91 7.74
C LEU A 184 -7.51 -14.86 8.24
N ARG A 185 -7.99 -13.69 8.69
CA ARG A 185 -7.17 -12.64 9.32
C ARG A 185 -6.60 -13.06 10.67
N PHE A 186 -7.34 -13.78 11.51
CA PHE A 186 -6.79 -14.39 12.73
C PHE A 186 -5.71 -15.43 12.41
N SER A 187 -5.86 -16.19 11.33
CA SER A 187 -4.82 -17.09 10.85
C SER A 187 -3.57 -16.32 10.40
N SER A 188 -3.69 -15.30 9.54
CA SER A 188 -2.52 -14.55 9.05
C SER A 188 -1.83 -13.73 10.15
N ALA A 189 -2.59 -13.18 11.10
CA ALA A 189 -2.08 -12.53 12.32
C ALA A 189 -1.50 -13.51 13.37
N ARG A 190 -1.44 -14.82 13.07
CA ARG A 190 -0.89 -15.88 13.94
C ARG A 190 -1.64 -16.10 15.26
N LEU A 191 -2.89 -15.65 15.36
CA LEU A 191 -3.74 -15.87 16.54
C LEU A 191 -4.33 -17.29 16.59
N LEU A 192 -4.33 -18.01 15.45
CA LEU A 192 -4.78 -19.39 15.33
C LEU A 192 -3.61 -20.35 15.09
N VAL A 193 -3.77 -21.60 15.53
CA VAL A 193 -2.74 -22.65 15.34
C VAL A 193 -2.72 -23.10 13.88
N TRP A 194 -1.56 -23.00 13.24
CA TRP A 194 -1.39 -23.35 11.82
C TRP A 194 -1.22 -24.84 11.55
N ASN A 195 -0.68 -25.59 12.52
CA ASN A 195 -0.40 -27.03 12.42
C ASN A 195 -0.27 -27.64 13.82
N ARG A 196 -0.59 -28.95 13.94
CA ARG A 196 -0.38 -29.75 15.15
C ARG A 196 0.13 -31.15 14.78
N ASN A 197 1.45 -31.33 14.79
CA ASN A 197 2.12 -32.62 14.55
C ASN A 197 1.63 -33.36 13.27
N TYR A 198 1.36 -32.62 12.19
CA TYR A 198 0.79 -33.18 10.96
C TYR A 198 1.56 -32.72 9.73
N ASN A 199 2.21 -33.65 9.05
CA ASN A 199 3.07 -33.41 7.88
C ASN A 199 2.22 -33.26 6.61
N VAL A 200 2.37 -32.15 5.88
CA VAL A 200 1.75 -31.95 4.55
C VAL A 200 2.80 -31.49 3.55
N LYS A 201 2.81 -32.09 2.35
CA LYS A 201 3.76 -31.69 1.32
C LYS A 201 3.45 -30.26 0.86
N PRO A 202 4.45 -29.36 0.68
CA PRO A 202 4.23 -27.99 0.23
C PRO A 202 3.29 -27.81 -0.98
N ARG A 203 3.34 -28.72 -1.96
CA ARG A 203 2.39 -28.78 -3.10
C ARG A 203 0.91 -28.89 -2.70
N GLU A 204 0.59 -29.62 -1.62
CA GLU A 204 -0.77 -29.86 -1.14
C GLU A 204 -1.31 -28.64 -0.36
N ILE A 205 -0.46 -27.97 0.43
CA ILE A 205 -0.77 -26.66 1.04
C ILE A 205 -1.03 -25.63 -0.06
N SER A 206 -0.09 -25.51 -1.00
CA SER A 206 -0.14 -24.58 -2.15
C SER A 206 -1.38 -24.77 -3.03
N THR A 207 -1.82 -26.03 -3.25
CA THR A 207 -3.02 -26.34 -4.04
C THR A 207 -4.30 -26.00 -3.28
N ALA A 208 -4.39 -26.28 -1.97
CA ALA A 208 -5.54 -25.91 -1.15
C ALA A 208 -5.67 -24.38 -1.00
N GLN A 209 -4.56 -23.68 -0.84
CA GLN A 209 -4.47 -22.22 -0.82
C GLN A 209 -5.00 -21.61 -2.12
N ALA A 210 -4.55 -22.13 -3.27
CA ALA A 210 -5.05 -21.69 -4.59
C ALA A 210 -6.56 -21.94 -4.77
N ARG A 211 -7.10 -23.06 -4.26
CA ARG A 211 -8.55 -23.33 -4.30
C ARG A 211 -9.32 -22.28 -3.49
N LEU A 212 -8.89 -21.98 -2.27
CA LEU A 212 -9.51 -20.93 -1.44
C LEU A 212 -9.41 -19.56 -2.12
N ALA A 213 -8.24 -19.18 -2.60
CA ALA A 213 -8.03 -17.88 -3.22
C ALA A 213 -8.86 -17.72 -4.52
N ALA A 214 -9.00 -18.79 -5.30
CA ALA A 214 -9.91 -18.81 -6.46
C ALA A 214 -11.38 -18.64 -6.05
N ALA A 215 -11.86 -19.34 -5.00
CA ALA A 215 -13.22 -19.19 -4.50
C ALA A 215 -13.50 -17.75 -4.00
N VAL A 216 -12.56 -17.14 -3.26
CA VAL A 216 -12.69 -15.76 -2.75
C VAL A 216 -12.68 -14.74 -3.91
N ALA A 217 -11.85 -14.96 -4.94
CA ALA A 217 -11.82 -14.12 -6.14
C ALA A 217 -13.12 -14.25 -6.95
N ALA A 218 -13.61 -15.47 -7.16
CA ALA A 218 -14.86 -15.75 -7.87
C ALA A 218 -16.07 -15.13 -7.15
N LEU A 219 -16.18 -15.29 -5.81
CA LEU A 219 -17.21 -14.61 -5.02
C LEU A 219 -17.11 -13.08 -5.15
N GLY A 220 -15.90 -12.54 -5.28
CA GLY A 220 -15.66 -11.13 -5.57
C GLY A 220 -16.24 -10.61 -6.89
N THR A 221 -16.52 -11.48 -7.87
CA THR A 221 -17.22 -11.11 -9.13
C THR A 221 -18.70 -10.81 -8.95
N THR A 222 -19.28 -11.15 -7.78
CA THR A 222 -20.61 -10.67 -7.41
C THR A 222 -20.67 -9.15 -7.24
N ARG A 223 -19.53 -8.43 -7.34
CA ARG A 223 -19.44 -7.04 -7.80
C ARG A 223 -20.11 -6.88 -9.18
N GLY A 224 -21.43 -6.73 -9.19
CA GLY A 224 -22.18 -6.32 -10.38
C GLY A 224 -21.63 -5.01 -10.98
N PRO A 225 -21.87 -4.76 -12.28
CA PRO A 225 -21.26 -3.65 -13.02
C PRO A 225 -21.64 -2.29 -12.41
N ALA A 226 -20.72 -1.32 -12.54
CA ALA A 226 -20.81 0.03 -11.94
C ALA A 226 -21.86 0.96 -12.59
N ALA A 227 -22.98 0.41 -13.06
CA ALA A 227 -24.12 1.13 -13.61
C ALA A 227 -25.31 1.13 -12.63
N PRO A 228 -26.22 2.13 -12.67
CA PRO A 228 -27.42 2.14 -11.84
C PRO A 228 -28.27 0.87 -12.10
N GLY A 229 -28.41 0.03 -11.07
CA GLY A 229 -29.13 -1.26 -11.14
C GLY A 229 -28.26 -2.52 -11.06
N GLY A 230 -26.93 -2.41 -11.06
CA GLY A 230 -26.04 -3.54 -10.78
C GLY A 230 -26.20 -4.04 -9.34
N ARG A 231 -26.64 -5.30 -9.15
CA ARG A 231 -26.87 -5.92 -7.83
C ARG A 231 -25.58 -6.35 -7.11
N GLY A 232 -24.55 -5.50 -7.14
CA GLY A 232 -23.25 -5.79 -6.53
C GLY A 232 -23.14 -5.30 -5.09
N SER A 233 -22.86 -6.21 -4.15
CA SER A 233 -22.63 -5.81 -2.75
C SER A 233 -21.26 -5.15 -2.60
N ALA A 234 -21.29 -3.85 -2.23
CA ALA A 234 -20.11 -3.07 -1.92
C ALA A 234 -19.22 -3.74 -0.86
N ALA A 235 -19.87 -4.28 0.18
CA ALA A 235 -19.24 -4.99 1.29
C ALA A 235 -18.48 -6.25 0.84
N VAL A 236 -19.10 -7.09 -0.01
CA VAL A 236 -18.44 -8.30 -0.53
C VAL A 236 -17.17 -7.96 -1.30
N GLY A 237 -17.22 -6.94 -2.16
CA GLY A 237 -16.05 -6.49 -2.92
C GLY A 237 -14.90 -5.98 -2.03
N ALA A 238 -15.22 -5.29 -0.93
CA ALA A 238 -14.22 -4.86 0.05
C ALA A 238 -13.59 -6.06 0.78
N LEU A 239 -14.42 -6.96 1.30
CA LEU A 239 -13.98 -8.17 2.01
C LEU A 239 -13.12 -9.09 1.14
N THR A 240 -13.46 -9.29 -0.15
CA THR A 240 -12.63 -10.06 -1.08
C THR A 240 -11.18 -9.57 -1.12
N ARG A 241 -10.92 -8.25 -1.10
CA ARG A 241 -9.53 -7.73 -1.06
C ARG A 241 -8.82 -8.15 0.23
N VAL A 242 -9.48 -8.00 1.37
CA VAL A 242 -8.95 -8.30 2.70
C VAL A 242 -8.69 -9.80 2.87
N ALA A 243 -9.61 -10.65 2.38
CA ALA A 243 -9.49 -12.09 2.42
C ALA A 243 -8.36 -12.61 1.51
N LEU A 244 -8.27 -12.13 0.26
CA LEU A 244 -7.16 -12.51 -0.64
C LEU A 244 -5.79 -12.09 -0.08
N ALA A 245 -5.69 -10.89 0.49
CA ALA A 245 -4.47 -10.42 1.16
C ALA A 245 -4.11 -11.25 2.41
N ALA A 246 -5.09 -11.83 3.10
CA ALA A 246 -4.86 -12.72 4.25
C ALA A 246 -4.50 -14.17 3.86
N VAL A 247 -4.90 -14.64 2.67
CA VAL A 247 -4.67 -16.03 2.21
C VAL A 247 -3.38 -16.16 1.40
N GLY A 248 -3.02 -15.16 0.59
CA GLY A 248 -1.98 -15.30 -0.44
C GLY A 248 -2.44 -16.16 -1.63
N ARG A 249 -1.63 -16.23 -2.69
CA ARG A 249 -2.08 -16.78 -3.98
C ARG A 249 -2.07 -18.32 -4.06
N GLY A 250 -1.09 -18.99 -3.47
CA GLY A 250 -0.85 -20.42 -3.63
C GLY A 250 -0.37 -20.82 -5.03
N GLY A 251 -0.61 -22.06 -5.42
CA GLY A 251 -0.28 -22.54 -6.77
C GLY A 251 -0.49 -24.05 -6.95
N ALA A 252 -0.84 -24.46 -8.17
CA ALA A 252 -1.05 -25.86 -8.52
C ALA A 252 0.25 -26.61 -8.83
N GLY A 253 0.21 -27.94 -8.74
CA GLY A 253 1.27 -28.83 -9.21
C GLY A 253 2.63 -28.58 -8.54
N GLU A 254 3.67 -28.45 -9.36
CA GLU A 254 5.05 -28.35 -8.88
C GLU A 254 5.41 -26.99 -8.25
N VAL A 255 4.58 -25.94 -8.39
CA VAL A 255 4.90 -24.60 -7.85
C VAL A 255 5.14 -24.63 -6.35
N GLY A 256 4.27 -25.31 -5.59
CA GLY A 256 4.50 -25.53 -4.15
C GLY A 256 5.64 -26.52 -3.86
N GLN A 257 5.93 -27.45 -4.76
CA GLN A 257 7.02 -28.42 -4.59
C GLN A 257 8.41 -27.77 -4.73
N ARG A 258 8.55 -26.71 -5.56
CA ARG A 258 9.77 -25.86 -5.67
C ARG A 258 10.35 -25.53 -4.30
N ILE A 259 9.50 -25.13 -3.35
CA ILE A 259 9.86 -24.73 -1.98
C ILE A 259 10.75 -25.77 -1.31
N ARG A 260 10.45 -27.07 -1.45
CA ARG A 260 11.25 -28.17 -0.88
C ARG A 260 12.48 -28.49 -1.72
N ASP A 261 12.33 -28.48 -3.04
CA ASP A 261 13.35 -28.99 -3.95
C ASP A 261 14.52 -27.99 -4.13
N GLU A 262 14.23 -26.69 -4.07
CA GLU A 262 15.20 -25.59 -4.16
C GLU A 262 16.03 -25.42 -2.89
N ILE A 263 15.43 -25.39 -1.69
CA ILE A 263 16.18 -25.17 -0.44
C ILE A 263 17.29 -26.23 -0.25
N LEU A 264 17.01 -27.48 -0.60
CA LEU A 264 18.00 -28.56 -0.59
C LEU A 264 19.10 -28.35 -1.63
N ALA A 265 18.77 -27.80 -2.82
CA ALA A 265 19.76 -27.43 -3.83
C ALA A 265 20.61 -26.23 -3.40
N ILE A 266 20.08 -25.32 -2.58
CA ILE A 266 20.80 -24.17 -2.01
C ILE A 266 21.76 -24.63 -0.90
N GLN A 267 21.30 -25.50 0.01
CA GLN A 267 22.15 -26.15 1.01
C GLN A 267 23.35 -26.88 0.35
N GLN A 268 23.10 -27.61 -0.73
CA GLN A 268 24.11 -28.36 -1.48
C GLN A 268 25.10 -27.43 -2.19
N ARG A 269 24.62 -26.47 -2.98
CA ARG A 269 25.49 -25.56 -3.77
C ARG A 269 26.36 -24.64 -2.92
N ASN A 270 25.87 -24.23 -1.74
CA ASN A 270 26.58 -23.32 -0.84
C ASN A 270 27.26 -24.03 0.35
N GLY A 271 27.23 -25.37 0.40
CA GLY A 271 27.81 -26.15 1.49
C GLY A 271 27.31 -25.80 2.90
N CYS A 272 26.12 -25.20 3.01
CA CYS A 272 25.60 -24.64 4.28
C CYS A 272 24.65 -25.61 5.02
N LYS A 273 24.79 -26.92 4.79
CA LYS A 273 23.99 -27.93 5.47
C LYS A 273 24.35 -28.02 6.96
N GLY A 274 23.35 -28.06 7.83
CA GLY A 274 23.49 -28.13 9.29
C GLY A 274 22.96 -26.89 10.00
N GLY A 275 22.81 -26.98 11.32
CA GLY A 275 22.25 -25.92 12.16
C GLY A 275 20.92 -25.38 11.61
N MET A 276 20.76 -24.06 11.65
CA MET A 276 19.54 -23.35 11.26
C MET A 276 19.04 -23.72 9.85
N MET A 277 19.94 -23.90 8.89
CA MET A 277 19.55 -24.24 7.51
C MET A 277 18.99 -25.65 7.38
N GLU A 278 19.46 -26.62 8.18
CA GLU A 278 18.86 -27.96 8.19
C GLU A 278 17.54 -27.96 8.96
N GLU A 279 17.47 -27.30 10.12
CA GLU A 279 16.23 -27.13 10.88
C GLU A 279 15.13 -26.49 10.01
N TRP A 280 15.45 -25.40 9.30
CA TRP A 280 14.52 -24.73 8.40
C TRP A 280 14.15 -25.60 7.18
N HIS A 281 15.10 -26.34 6.60
CA HIS A 281 14.79 -27.34 5.57
C HIS A 281 13.81 -28.42 6.08
N GLN A 282 14.01 -28.96 7.27
CA GLN A 282 13.10 -29.96 7.87
C GLN A 282 11.73 -29.35 8.18
N LYS A 283 11.68 -28.09 8.61
CA LYS A 283 10.43 -27.31 8.78
C LYS A 283 9.70 -27.15 7.45
N LEU A 284 10.36 -26.63 6.42
CA LEU A 284 9.82 -26.47 5.06
C LEU A 284 9.35 -27.80 4.45
N HIS A 285 10.07 -28.88 4.74
CA HIS A 285 9.70 -30.22 4.31
C HIS A 285 8.40 -30.70 5.00
N ASN A 286 8.19 -30.38 6.27
CA ASN A 286 7.03 -30.85 7.05
C ASN A 286 5.77 -29.96 6.89
N ASN A 287 5.94 -28.63 6.94
CA ASN A 287 4.88 -27.62 6.71
C ASN A 287 5.52 -26.28 6.30
N THR A 288 5.32 -25.87 5.03
CA THR A 288 5.62 -24.48 4.63
C THR A 288 4.48 -23.53 5.02
N SER A 289 4.81 -22.27 5.28
CA SER A 289 3.89 -21.25 5.80
C SER A 289 4.40 -19.83 5.50
N PRO A 290 3.56 -18.77 5.59
CA PRO A 290 4.00 -17.39 5.36
C PRO A 290 5.23 -16.93 6.16
N ASP A 291 5.45 -17.47 7.37
CA ASP A 291 6.67 -17.23 8.16
C ASP A 291 7.99 -17.54 7.40
N ASP A 292 7.97 -18.45 6.42
CA ASP A 292 9.16 -18.82 5.64
C ASP A 292 9.67 -17.65 4.77
N VAL A 293 8.76 -16.81 4.26
CA VAL A 293 9.11 -15.58 3.50
C VAL A 293 9.93 -14.65 4.39
N ILE A 294 9.48 -14.46 5.63
CA ILE A 294 10.13 -13.58 6.61
C ILE A 294 11.46 -14.16 7.09
N ILE A 295 11.55 -15.48 7.31
CA ILE A 295 12.80 -16.18 7.64
C ILE A 295 13.82 -15.99 6.50
N CYS A 296 13.40 -16.18 5.25
CA CYS A 296 14.25 -15.94 4.08
C CYS A 296 14.71 -14.47 4.01
N LYS A 297 13.83 -13.50 4.32
CA LYS A 297 14.19 -12.08 4.35
C LYS A 297 15.22 -11.79 5.44
N ALA A 298 15.04 -12.33 6.64
CA ALA A 298 15.98 -12.15 7.74
C ALA A 298 17.37 -12.71 7.40
N LEU A 299 17.46 -13.82 6.67
CA LEU A 299 18.74 -14.35 6.16
C LEU A 299 19.38 -13.47 5.09
N LEU A 300 18.59 -12.86 4.19
CA LEU A 300 19.08 -11.91 3.20
C LEU A 300 19.57 -10.61 3.85
N ASP A 301 18.80 -10.05 4.79
CA ASP A 301 19.17 -8.86 5.55
C ASP A 301 20.43 -9.11 6.40
N TYR A 302 20.55 -10.29 7.02
CA TYR A 302 21.73 -10.76 7.75
C TYR A 302 22.98 -10.78 6.87
N ILE A 303 22.89 -11.34 5.66
CA ILE A 303 24.01 -11.36 4.71
C ILE A 303 24.37 -9.95 4.24
N ALA A 304 23.36 -9.13 3.88
CA ALA A 304 23.57 -7.75 3.44
C ALA A 304 24.18 -6.85 4.54
N ALA A 305 23.91 -7.15 5.81
CA ALA A 305 24.50 -6.47 6.96
C ALA A 305 25.91 -6.98 7.34
N GLY A 306 26.53 -7.83 6.52
CA GLY A 306 27.87 -8.36 6.82
C GLY A 306 27.88 -9.46 7.88
N LEU A 307 26.80 -10.24 7.97
CA LEU A 307 26.59 -11.34 8.92
C LEU A 307 26.33 -10.87 10.38
N ASP A 308 25.67 -9.72 10.55
CA ASP A 308 25.22 -9.23 11.86
C ASP A 308 23.90 -9.90 12.30
N VAL A 309 23.98 -10.78 13.30
CA VAL A 309 22.85 -11.49 13.91
C VAL A 309 21.82 -10.53 14.57
N THR A 310 22.24 -9.32 14.92
CA THR A 310 21.33 -8.26 15.41
C THR A 310 20.34 -7.85 14.33
N VAL A 311 20.76 -7.79 13.06
CA VAL A 311 19.87 -7.50 11.93
C VAL A 311 18.92 -8.66 11.65
N TYR A 312 19.40 -9.92 11.73
CA TYR A 312 18.56 -11.12 11.62
C TYR A 312 17.39 -11.08 12.61
N TRP A 313 17.69 -10.92 13.91
CA TRP A 313 16.67 -10.88 14.95
C TRP A 313 15.78 -9.62 14.87
N ARG A 314 16.31 -8.47 14.45
CA ARG A 314 15.52 -7.26 14.21
C ARG A 314 14.48 -7.47 13.10
N THR A 315 14.86 -8.07 11.98
CA THR A 315 13.94 -8.34 10.86
C THR A 315 12.86 -9.34 11.26
N LEU A 316 13.20 -10.44 11.95
CA LEU A 316 12.20 -11.37 12.47
C LEU A 316 11.23 -10.70 13.46
N THR A 317 11.76 -9.95 14.43
CA THR A 317 10.96 -9.31 15.49
C THR A 317 10.02 -8.24 14.91
N SER A 318 10.48 -7.47 13.91
CA SER A 318 9.64 -6.45 13.24
C SER A 318 8.43 -7.03 12.51
N ALA A 319 8.46 -8.32 12.18
CA ALA A 319 7.37 -9.07 11.55
C ALA A 319 6.61 -9.98 12.54
N GLY A 320 6.87 -9.86 13.84
CA GLY A 320 6.23 -10.65 14.90
C GLY A 320 6.75 -12.07 15.10
N ILE A 321 7.93 -12.41 14.55
CA ILE A 321 8.55 -13.74 14.72
C ILE A 321 9.61 -13.66 15.83
N THR A 322 9.39 -14.43 16.90
CA THR A 322 10.31 -14.54 18.04
C THR A 322 11.07 -15.88 18.02
N ALA A 323 12.13 -16.00 18.83
CA ALA A 323 12.81 -17.29 19.04
C ALA A 323 11.85 -18.38 19.56
N GLN A 324 10.88 -18.01 20.43
CA GLN A 324 9.83 -18.92 20.88
C GLN A 324 8.92 -19.38 19.73
N ARG A 325 8.57 -18.49 18.79
CA ARG A 325 7.80 -18.85 17.58
C ARG A 325 8.58 -19.83 16.71
N LEU A 326 9.87 -19.58 16.46
CA LEU A 326 10.74 -20.49 15.70
C LEU A 326 10.85 -21.88 16.36
N ALA A 327 10.96 -21.93 17.68
CA ALA A 327 10.99 -23.18 18.44
C ALA A 327 9.63 -23.91 18.52
N SER A 328 8.51 -23.24 18.21
CA SER A 328 7.14 -23.79 18.35
C SER A 328 6.64 -24.61 17.15
N PHE A 329 7.39 -24.69 16.05
CA PHE A 329 7.01 -25.49 14.88
C PHE A 329 7.16 -27.01 15.15
N ASP A 330 6.36 -27.86 14.50
CA ASP A 330 6.46 -29.35 14.52
C ASP A 330 7.89 -29.88 14.23
N ARG A 331 8.69 -29.05 13.55
CA ARG A 331 10.13 -29.18 13.37
C ARG A 331 10.75 -27.85 13.82
N PRO A 332 11.21 -27.75 15.08
CA PRO A 332 11.71 -26.52 15.66
C PRO A 332 12.91 -25.95 14.88
N ILE A 333 12.99 -24.62 14.83
CA ILE A 333 14.21 -23.90 14.46
C ILE A 333 14.75 -23.28 15.76
N THR A 334 15.94 -23.73 16.17
CA THR A 334 16.57 -23.45 17.48
C THR A 334 18.00 -22.94 17.35
N SER A 335 18.65 -23.22 16.23
CA SER A 335 19.98 -22.71 15.89
C SER A 335 19.88 -21.32 15.26
N GLU A 336 20.89 -20.49 15.50
CA GLU A 336 21.10 -19.24 14.77
C GLU A 336 21.79 -19.49 13.40
N PRO A 337 21.61 -18.61 12.41
CA PRO A 337 22.38 -18.67 11.16
C PRO A 337 23.87 -18.47 11.42
N ARG A 338 24.71 -19.34 10.84
CA ARG A 338 26.18 -19.31 10.99
C ARG A 338 26.87 -19.56 9.64
N PHE A 339 26.75 -18.60 8.74
CA PHE A 339 27.42 -18.63 7.44
C PHE A 339 28.85 -18.09 7.54
N SER A 340 29.75 -18.59 6.69
CA SER A 340 31.05 -17.98 6.46
C SER A 340 30.99 -16.91 5.36
N GLY A 341 31.95 -15.97 5.35
CA GLY A 341 32.04 -14.95 4.30
C GLY A 341 32.20 -15.50 2.88
N GLN A 342 32.76 -16.71 2.73
CA GLN A 342 32.84 -17.41 1.44
C GLN A 342 31.48 -17.90 0.92
N GLN A 343 30.55 -18.21 1.83
CA GLN A 343 29.20 -18.65 1.49
C GLN A 343 28.25 -17.47 1.26
N ALA A 344 28.53 -16.31 1.85
CA ALA A 344 27.67 -15.13 1.83
C ALA A 344 27.23 -14.72 0.41
N ALA A 345 28.17 -14.59 -0.53
CA ALA A 345 27.85 -14.16 -1.90
C ALA A 345 26.99 -15.18 -2.68
N GLY A 346 27.26 -16.48 -2.52
CA GLY A 346 26.46 -17.55 -3.13
C GLY A 346 25.05 -17.61 -2.54
N LEU A 347 24.96 -17.57 -1.20
CA LEU A 347 23.69 -17.55 -0.47
C LEU A 347 22.87 -16.30 -0.77
N GLN A 348 23.48 -15.13 -0.93
CA GLN A 348 22.76 -13.91 -1.29
C GLN A 348 22.06 -14.05 -2.64
N LYS A 349 22.75 -14.58 -3.66
CA LYS A 349 22.16 -14.88 -4.96
C LYS A 349 21.03 -15.91 -4.82
N ASP A 350 21.34 -17.06 -4.23
CA ASP A 350 20.43 -18.21 -4.19
C ASP A 350 19.18 -17.97 -3.34
N LEU A 351 19.32 -17.32 -2.18
CA LEU A 351 18.18 -16.94 -1.33
C LEU A 351 17.36 -15.81 -1.95
N THR A 352 17.94 -14.95 -2.79
CA THR A 352 17.18 -13.93 -3.54
C THR A 352 16.27 -14.57 -4.59
N THR A 353 16.70 -15.65 -5.25
CA THR A 353 15.82 -16.45 -6.11
C THR A 353 14.78 -17.21 -5.28
N TYR A 354 15.20 -17.85 -4.19
CA TYR A 354 14.30 -18.64 -3.33
C TYR A 354 13.20 -17.80 -2.66
N MET A 355 13.50 -16.54 -2.34
CA MET A 355 12.52 -15.55 -1.89
C MET A 355 11.35 -15.44 -2.88
N GLN A 356 11.63 -15.37 -4.18
CA GLN A 356 10.60 -15.28 -5.23
C GLN A 356 9.77 -16.57 -5.28
N THR A 357 10.39 -17.74 -5.13
CA THR A 357 9.67 -19.03 -5.00
C THR A 357 8.73 -19.06 -3.80
N LEU A 358 9.15 -18.55 -2.64
CA LEU A 358 8.31 -18.47 -1.44
C LEU A 358 7.18 -17.44 -1.62
N GLN A 359 7.47 -16.26 -2.18
CA GLN A 359 6.50 -15.20 -2.45
C GLN A 359 5.45 -15.59 -3.51
N ALA A 360 5.83 -16.37 -4.53
CA ALA A 360 4.90 -16.86 -5.55
C ALA A 360 3.82 -17.82 -5.02
N VAL A 361 4.00 -18.37 -3.81
CA VAL A 361 3.03 -19.22 -3.12
C VAL A 361 2.38 -18.49 -1.93
N HIS A 362 3.18 -17.95 -1.00
CA HIS A 362 2.67 -17.36 0.24
C HIS A 362 2.38 -15.86 0.16
N GLY A 363 2.89 -15.17 -0.86
CA GLY A 363 2.63 -13.75 -1.08
C GLY A 363 1.23 -13.49 -1.61
N GLY A 364 0.64 -12.38 -1.18
CA GLY A 364 -0.59 -11.81 -1.73
C GLY A 364 -0.37 -10.53 -2.54
N ASP A 365 0.84 -9.96 -2.53
CA ASP A 365 1.12 -8.65 -3.10
C ASP A 365 2.53 -8.49 -3.71
N ASP A 366 3.30 -9.57 -3.91
CA ASP A 366 4.55 -9.47 -4.69
C ASP A 366 4.25 -9.20 -6.18
N LEU A 367 4.66 -8.00 -6.61
CA LEU A 367 4.44 -7.49 -7.95
C LEU A 367 5.23 -8.26 -9.02
N SER A 368 6.41 -8.81 -8.71
CA SER A 368 7.16 -9.63 -9.69
C SER A 368 6.42 -10.95 -9.96
N SER A 369 6.02 -11.67 -8.91
CA SER A 369 5.28 -12.92 -9.02
C SER A 369 3.90 -12.73 -9.64
N ALA A 370 3.18 -11.67 -9.29
CA ALA A 370 1.85 -11.41 -9.85
C ALA A 370 1.91 -11.06 -11.35
N ILE A 371 2.89 -10.26 -11.77
CA ILE A 371 3.12 -9.95 -13.19
C ILE A 371 3.53 -11.21 -13.96
N ASN A 372 4.45 -12.01 -13.42
CA ASN A 372 4.88 -13.26 -14.07
C ASN A 372 3.72 -14.27 -14.20
N ASN A 373 2.84 -14.40 -13.19
CA ASN A 373 1.67 -15.26 -13.29
C ASN A 373 0.68 -14.81 -14.38
N VAL A 374 0.50 -13.50 -14.59
CA VAL A 374 -0.39 -12.98 -15.65
C VAL A 374 0.25 -13.06 -17.04
N LEU A 375 1.53 -12.71 -17.18
CA LEU A 375 2.23 -12.73 -18.48
C LEU A 375 2.72 -14.11 -18.91
N GLY A 376 2.76 -15.07 -17.99
CA GLY A 376 3.36 -16.39 -18.20
C GLY A 376 4.88 -16.38 -18.00
N TYR A 377 5.42 -17.54 -17.66
CA TYR A 377 6.86 -17.78 -17.52
C TYR A 377 7.18 -19.28 -17.67
N GLU A 378 8.45 -19.56 -17.94
CA GLU A 378 9.03 -20.90 -18.13
C GLU A 378 10.27 -21.04 -17.23
N GLU A 379 10.43 -22.17 -16.56
CA GLU A 379 11.49 -22.41 -15.57
C GLU A 379 12.08 -23.83 -15.71
N THR A 380 13.39 -23.90 -15.95
CA THR A 380 14.12 -25.13 -16.37
C THR A 380 15.08 -25.69 -15.33
N ASP A 381 15.61 -24.87 -14.42
CA ASP A 381 16.74 -25.25 -13.53
C ASP A 381 16.35 -26.21 -12.37
N MET A 382 15.10 -26.67 -12.36
CA MET A 382 14.46 -27.39 -11.26
C MET A 382 14.75 -28.91 -11.25
N LYS A 383 16.03 -29.30 -11.26
CA LYS A 383 16.48 -30.72 -11.19
C LYS A 383 15.83 -31.61 -12.28
N GLY A 384 15.61 -31.07 -13.48
CA GLY A 384 14.95 -31.76 -14.59
C GLY A 384 13.41 -31.71 -14.57
N LYS A 385 12.80 -31.02 -13.61
CA LYS A 385 11.39 -30.60 -13.69
C LYS A 385 11.28 -29.33 -14.53
N HIS A 386 10.22 -29.25 -15.30
CA HIS A 386 9.91 -28.09 -16.13
C HIS A 386 8.59 -27.45 -15.65
N ILE A 387 8.59 -26.15 -15.39
CA ILE A 387 7.37 -25.41 -15.00
C ILE A 387 7.06 -24.42 -16.12
N VAL A 388 5.89 -24.61 -16.75
CA VAL A 388 5.34 -23.69 -17.75
C VAL A 388 4.05 -23.11 -17.18
N ILE A 389 4.04 -21.81 -16.89
CA ILE A 389 2.82 -21.05 -16.63
C ILE A 389 2.50 -20.29 -17.92
N PRO A 390 1.41 -20.60 -18.64
CA PRO A 390 1.06 -19.88 -19.85
C PRO A 390 0.64 -18.43 -19.54
N PRO A 391 0.67 -17.51 -20.52
CA PRO A 391 0.05 -16.20 -20.38
C PRO A 391 -1.46 -16.32 -20.11
N VAL A 392 -2.04 -15.40 -19.33
CA VAL A 392 -3.49 -15.37 -19.09
C VAL A 392 -4.21 -14.92 -20.37
N PRO A 393 -5.13 -15.75 -20.94
CA PRO A 393 -5.79 -15.45 -22.20
C PRO A 393 -6.52 -14.11 -22.19
N LYS A 394 -6.45 -13.37 -23.30
CA LYS A 394 -7.01 -12.01 -23.52
C LYS A 394 -6.40 -10.90 -22.65
N VAL A 395 -5.98 -11.19 -21.42
CA VAL A 395 -5.37 -10.22 -20.48
C VAL A 395 -3.93 -9.89 -20.88
N ALA A 396 -3.11 -10.91 -21.15
CA ALA A 396 -1.69 -10.77 -21.49
C ALA A 396 -1.48 -10.27 -22.93
N THR A 397 -1.88 -9.03 -23.20
CA THR A 397 -1.64 -8.37 -24.49
C THR A 397 -0.20 -7.86 -24.59
N PRO A 398 0.42 -7.76 -25.80
CA PRO A 398 1.75 -7.17 -26.00
C PRO A 398 1.87 -5.68 -25.58
N THR A 399 0.73 -5.07 -25.27
CA THR A 399 0.60 -3.72 -24.72
C THR A 399 0.75 -3.76 -23.21
N LEU A 400 -0.05 -4.56 -22.51
CA LEU A 400 0.06 -4.76 -21.05
C LEU A 400 1.40 -5.42 -20.65
N GLU A 401 1.88 -6.39 -21.42
CA GLU A 401 3.16 -7.08 -21.23
C GLU A 401 4.35 -6.11 -21.16
N ARG A 402 4.42 -5.22 -22.16
CA ARG A 402 5.44 -4.16 -22.26
C ARG A 402 5.30 -3.15 -21.12
N HIS A 403 4.08 -2.80 -20.73
CA HIS A 403 3.80 -1.89 -19.62
C HIS A 403 4.26 -2.45 -18.27
N LEU A 404 3.90 -3.70 -17.95
CA LEU A 404 4.23 -4.35 -16.70
C LEU A 404 5.75 -4.64 -16.58
N ARG A 405 6.43 -5.00 -17.68
CA ARG A 405 7.90 -5.11 -17.68
C ARG A 405 8.60 -3.75 -17.50
N ALA A 406 8.09 -2.68 -18.12
CA ALA A 406 8.59 -1.32 -17.90
C ALA A 406 8.43 -0.89 -16.43
N LEU A 407 7.28 -1.20 -15.83
CA LEU A 407 6.97 -0.91 -14.43
C LEU A 407 7.94 -1.62 -13.47
N LEU A 408 8.20 -2.93 -13.68
CA LEU A 408 9.20 -3.68 -12.90
C LEU A 408 10.62 -3.14 -13.10
N ALA A 409 10.99 -2.70 -14.30
CA ALA A 409 12.30 -2.10 -14.55
C ALA A 409 12.48 -0.79 -13.76
N LEU A 410 11.47 0.09 -13.76
CA LEU A 410 11.48 1.32 -12.97
C LEU A 410 11.49 1.05 -11.45
N GLN A 411 10.71 0.07 -10.98
CA GLN A 411 10.70 -0.31 -9.57
C GLN A 411 12.10 -0.79 -9.10
N ARG A 412 12.77 -1.62 -9.90
CA ARG A 412 14.13 -2.11 -9.63
C ARG A 412 15.18 -1.00 -9.71
N HIS A 413 15.02 -0.06 -10.63
CA HIS A 413 15.87 1.13 -10.73
C HIS A 413 15.77 2.00 -9.46
N LEU A 414 14.55 2.32 -9.02
CA LEU A 414 14.29 3.08 -7.80
C LEU A 414 14.77 2.39 -6.51
N ALA A 415 14.76 1.05 -6.47
CA ALA A 415 15.28 0.27 -5.36
C ALA A 415 16.82 0.10 -5.36
N SER A 416 17.53 0.62 -6.36
CA SER A 416 18.98 0.42 -6.48
C SER A 416 19.80 1.27 -5.48
N PRO A 417 21.00 0.82 -5.06
CA PRO A 417 21.90 1.64 -4.25
C PRO A 417 22.28 2.97 -4.91
N ALA A 418 22.37 3.01 -6.24
CA ALA A 418 22.62 4.23 -7.00
C ALA A 418 21.45 5.23 -6.89
N ALA A 419 20.20 4.76 -6.89
CA ALA A 419 19.04 5.59 -6.62
C ALA A 419 19.04 6.14 -5.19
N ALA A 420 19.41 5.33 -4.19
CA ALA A 420 19.52 5.77 -2.81
C ALA A 420 20.57 6.88 -2.63
N VAL A 421 21.76 6.74 -3.24
CA VAL A 421 22.80 7.79 -3.23
C VAL A 421 22.33 9.05 -3.96
N SER A 422 21.67 8.90 -5.12
CA SER A 422 21.17 10.04 -5.90
C SER A 422 20.06 10.80 -5.17
N ALA A 423 19.15 10.08 -4.50
CA ALA A 423 18.10 10.67 -3.67
C ALA A 423 18.65 11.39 -2.44
N ALA A 424 19.69 10.83 -1.80
CA ALA A 424 20.38 11.48 -0.67
C ALA A 424 21.11 12.76 -1.12
N ALA A 425 21.79 12.74 -2.28
CA ALA A 425 22.43 13.92 -2.85
C ALA A 425 21.42 15.02 -3.22
N ALA A 426 20.29 14.65 -3.83
CA ALA A 426 19.20 15.58 -4.15
C ALA A 426 18.57 16.20 -2.89
N ALA A 427 18.38 15.41 -1.83
CA ALA A 427 17.92 15.92 -0.54
C ALA A 427 18.90 16.94 0.06
N ALA A 428 20.19 16.60 0.13
CA ALA A 428 21.23 17.49 0.65
C ALA A 428 21.35 18.79 -0.15
N ALA A 429 21.15 18.75 -1.47
CA ALA A 429 21.12 19.95 -2.31
C ALA A 429 19.91 20.85 -2.01
N ALA A 430 18.73 20.28 -1.76
CA ALA A 430 17.53 21.03 -1.35
C ALA A 430 17.69 21.66 0.04
N ASP A 431 18.25 20.90 1.00
CA ASP A 431 18.51 21.38 2.36
C ASP A 431 19.58 22.51 2.39
N ALA A 432 20.57 22.44 1.50
CA ALA A 432 21.52 23.54 1.29
C ALA A 432 20.87 24.79 0.65
N ALA A 433 19.98 24.59 -0.33
CA ALA A 433 19.29 25.69 -1.01
C ALA A 433 18.31 26.45 -0.11
N SER A 434 17.57 25.75 0.77
CA SER A 434 16.71 26.38 1.77
C SER A 434 17.52 27.17 2.81
N THR A 435 18.62 26.59 3.31
CA THR A 435 19.54 27.27 4.24
C THR A 435 20.10 28.58 3.66
N ALA A 436 20.47 28.59 2.37
CA ALA A 436 20.98 29.78 1.68
C ALA A 436 19.95 30.93 1.58
N GLN A 437 18.65 30.63 1.62
CA GLN A 437 17.58 31.64 1.56
C GLN A 437 17.18 32.22 2.93
N HIS A 438 17.87 31.85 4.02
CA HIS A 438 17.55 32.31 5.38
C HIS A 438 18.60 33.22 6.02
N HIS A 439 19.63 33.67 5.28
CA HIS A 439 20.52 34.74 5.74
C HIS A 439 19.91 36.12 5.46
N PRO A 440 19.59 36.94 6.50
CA PRO A 440 19.22 38.33 6.29
C PRO A 440 20.44 39.16 5.88
N SER A 441 20.30 39.96 4.82
CA SER A 441 21.31 40.91 4.36
C SER A 441 21.43 42.09 5.33
N THR A 442 22.27 41.93 6.35
CA THR A 442 22.62 43.02 7.28
C THR A 442 23.33 44.16 6.54
N GLY A 443 22.80 45.38 6.69
CA GLY A 443 23.23 46.53 5.91
C GLY A 443 24.61 47.06 6.28
N SER A 444 25.32 47.63 5.30
CA SER A 444 26.64 48.25 5.49
C SER A 444 26.61 49.42 6.48
N PRO A 445 27.49 49.45 7.49
CA PRO A 445 27.67 50.64 8.32
C PRO A 445 28.39 51.74 7.53
N THR A 446 27.93 52.97 7.66
CA THR A 446 28.61 54.15 7.11
C THR A 446 29.71 54.62 8.06
N SER A 447 30.91 54.88 7.54
CA SER A 447 31.93 55.66 8.25
C SER A 447 32.73 56.49 7.25
N TRP A 448 33.03 57.74 7.60
CA TRP A 448 33.79 58.67 6.76
C TRP A 448 35.28 58.68 7.09
N GLY A 449 36.10 58.75 6.05
CA GLY A 449 37.31 59.57 5.98
C GLY A 449 38.43 59.36 7.01
N SER A 450 39.53 58.74 6.56
CA SER A 450 40.74 59.52 6.26
C SER A 450 41.62 58.76 5.26
N GLY A 451 42.54 59.44 4.59
CA GLY A 451 43.39 58.85 3.55
C GLY A 451 44.86 58.80 3.93
N VAL A 452 45.60 57.86 3.32
CA VAL A 452 47.07 57.89 3.15
C VAL A 452 47.41 57.22 1.81
N ARG A 453 48.58 57.53 1.23
CA ARG A 453 49.00 57.10 -0.12
C ARG A 453 49.94 55.90 -0.08
N SER A 454 49.97 55.16 -1.21
CA SER A 454 51.09 54.30 -1.66
C SER A 454 51.32 53.00 -0.85
N ALA A 455 51.96 51.95 -1.36
CA ALA A 455 52.55 51.71 -2.69
C ALA A 455 52.51 50.20 -3.05
N ALA A 456 52.77 49.85 -4.32
CA ALA A 456 53.32 48.54 -4.69
C ALA A 456 54.87 48.58 -4.53
N PRO A 457 55.55 47.44 -4.30
CA PRO A 457 55.89 46.47 -5.36
C PRO A 457 55.37 45.05 -5.04
N ASP A 458 55.17 44.09 -5.97
CA ASP A 458 55.79 43.74 -7.27
C ASP A 458 57.08 42.90 -7.17
N LEU A 459 56.94 41.60 -7.46
CA LEU A 459 57.94 40.54 -7.79
C LEU A 459 57.12 39.24 -7.97
N ARG A 460 56.85 38.75 -9.21
CA ARG A 460 57.68 37.85 -10.05
C ARG A 460 58.02 36.50 -9.39
N SER A 461 57.84 35.33 -10.01
CA SER A 461 57.41 35.01 -11.41
C SER A 461 57.07 33.52 -11.62
N SER A 462 56.32 33.21 -12.69
CA SER A 462 56.20 31.89 -13.39
C SER A 462 55.67 30.68 -12.58
N ALA A 463 54.84 29.77 -13.12
CA ALA A 463 54.74 29.31 -14.51
C ALA A 463 53.28 29.19 -15.04
N ALA A 464 53.12 28.69 -16.27
CA ALA A 464 51.89 28.82 -17.06
C ALA A 464 50.93 27.62 -17.00
N GLN A 465 49.64 27.90 -17.19
CA GLN A 465 48.68 27.02 -17.89
C GLN A 465 47.76 27.87 -18.80
N PRO A 466 47.28 27.32 -19.93
CA PRO A 466 46.58 28.09 -20.97
C PRO A 466 45.08 28.28 -20.72
N THR A 467 44.49 29.26 -21.41
CA THR A 467 43.10 29.69 -21.30
C THR A 467 42.09 28.76 -21.98
N ALA A 468 40.93 28.55 -21.34
CA ALA A 468 39.69 28.14 -21.99
C ALA A 468 38.71 29.35 -22.09
N PRO A 469 37.85 29.43 -23.12
CA PRO A 469 36.98 30.59 -23.34
C PRO A 469 35.80 30.64 -22.36
N GLY A 470 35.33 31.85 -22.06
CA GLY A 470 34.31 32.09 -21.04
C GLY A 470 32.91 31.59 -21.42
N ALA A 471 32.28 30.85 -20.51
CA ALA A 471 30.84 30.63 -20.53
C ALA A 471 30.13 31.89 -20.01
N SER A 472 29.13 32.38 -20.75
CA SER A 472 28.26 33.45 -20.25
C SER A 472 27.33 32.91 -19.16
N MET A 473 27.08 33.71 -18.12
CA MET A 473 26.03 33.39 -17.14
C MET A 473 24.64 33.65 -17.77
N ALA A 474 24.19 32.71 -18.59
CA ALA A 474 22.79 32.63 -18.98
C ALA A 474 21.96 32.33 -17.72
N ALA A 475 21.14 33.30 -17.30
CA ALA A 475 20.21 33.07 -16.21
C ALA A 475 19.23 31.96 -16.60
N ALA A 476 19.24 30.85 -15.85
CA ALA A 476 18.35 29.72 -16.09
C ALA A 476 16.90 30.12 -15.77
N ALA A 477 16.18 30.61 -16.78
CA ALA A 477 14.76 30.89 -16.68
C ALA A 477 14.02 29.59 -16.35
N ALA A 478 13.30 29.57 -15.23
CA ALA A 478 12.52 28.41 -14.81
C ALA A 478 11.43 28.11 -15.85
N ALA A 479 11.57 26.99 -16.55
CA ALA A 479 10.59 26.53 -17.52
C ALA A 479 9.27 26.13 -16.83
N PRO A 480 8.11 26.30 -17.47
CA PRO A 480 6.82 25.94 -16.87
C PRO A 480 6.71 24.43 -16.64
N VAL A 481 6.26 24.05 -15.45
CA VAL A 481 6.12 22.65 -15.02
C VAL A 481 4.80 22.08 -15.56
N THR A 482 4.84 21.49 -16.75
CA THR A 482 3.67 20.84 -17.38
C THR A 482 3.38 19.48 -16.75
N SER A 483 2.10 19.09 -16.69
CA SER A 483 1.67 17.83 -16.07
C SER A 483 1.89 16.58 -16.94
N THR A 484 2.78 16.65 -17.94
CA THR A 484 3.16 15.53 -18.81
C THR A 484 4.66 15.57 -19.11
N HIS A 485 5.48 15.77 -18.09
CA HIS A 485 6.93 15.73 -18.24
C HIS A 485 7.38 14.30 -18.55
N ARG A 486 7.46 13.97 -19.84
CA ARG A 486 8.14 12.77 -20.34
C ARG A 486 9.56 12.79 -19.75
N PRO A 487 10.09 11.67 -19.20
CA PRO A 487 11.46 11.66 -18.69
C PRO A 487 12.41 12.01 -19.84
N THR A 488 13.23 13.05 -19.64
CA THR A 488 14.17 13.58 -20.64
C THR A 488 15.52 12.86 -20.58
N ASP A 489 15.85 12.34 -19.40
CA ASP A 489 17.06 11.59 -19.08
C ASP A 489 16.74 10.58 -17.96
N VAL A 490 17.61 9.60 -17.73
CA VAL A 490 17.40 8.59 -16.67
C VAL A 490 17.53 9.20 -15.26
N ALA A 491 18.26 10.31 -15.08
CA ALA A 491 18.39 10.94 -13.76
C ALA A 491 17.07 11.56 -13.28
N SER A 492 16.20 12.00 -14.20
CA SER A 492 14.83 12.42 -13.92
C SER A 492 13.91 11.31 -13.38
N LEU A 493 14.36 10.04 -13.38
CA LEU A 493 13.63 8.89 -12.82
C LEU A 493 14.08 8.49 -11.40
N TYR A 494 14.88 9.32 -10.72
CA TYR A 494 15.20 9.15 -9.29
C TYR A 494 14.23 9.94 -8.38
N GLY A 495 14.17 9.55 -7.11
CA GLY A 495 13.43 10.27 -6.06
C GLY A 495 11.93 10.42 -6.35
N LEU A 496 11.36 11.57 -5.95
CA LEU A 496 9.92 11.83 -6.07
C LEU A 496 9.40 11.83 -7.52
N PRO A 497 10.07 12.43 -8.53
CA PRO A 497 9.63 12.32 -9.93
C PRO A 497 9.57 10.87 -10.45
N GLY A 498 10.59 10.05 -10.13
CA GLY A 498 10.57 8.63 -10.45
C GLY A 498 9.46 7.86 -9.74
N ALA A 499 9.20 8.16 -8.47
CA ALA A 499 8.09 7.59 -7.71
C ALA A 499 6.72 7.99 -8.32
N ILE A 500 6.53 9.25 -8.72
CA ILE A 500 5.33 9.70 -9.44
C ILE A 500 5.15 8.91 -10.73
N ARG A 501 6.20 8.72 -11.53
CA ARG A 501 6.10 7.92 -12.77
C ARG A 501 5.76 6.46 -12.51
N LEU A 502 6.30 5.86 -11.45
CA LEU A 502 5.91 4.51 -11.01
C LEU A 502 4.42 4.46 -10.62
N MET A 503 3.93 5.46 -9.87
CA MET A 503 2.52 5.56 -9.48
C MET A 503 1.58 5.74 -10.69
N GLU A 504 1.96 6.54 -11.71
CA GLU A 504 1.22 6.64 -12.97
C GLU A 504 1.10 5.27 -13.66
N MET A 505 2.23 4.57 -13.82
CA MET A 505 2.27 3.27 -14.49
C MET A 505 1.47 2.21 -13.73
N VAL A 506 1.47 2.25 -12.40
CA VAL A 506 0.60 1.39 -11.57
C VAL A 506 -0.88 1.68 -11.84
N VAL A 507 -1.33 2.94 -11.74
CA VAL A 507 -2.72 3.31 -11.97
C VAL A 507 -3.17 2.93 -13.39
N GLU A 508 -2.30 3.12 -14.39
CA GLU A 508 -2.53 2.72 -15.77
C GLU A 508 -2.62 1.20 -15.97
N ALA A 509 -1.80 0.41 -15.28
CA ALA A 509 -1.88 -1.04 -15.30
C ALA A 509 -3.21 -1.52 -14.69
N ARG A 510 -3.64 -0.91 -13.57
CA ARG A 510 -4.91 -1.21 -12.90
C ARG A 510 -6.12 -0.89 -13.78
N HIS A 511 -6.12 0.24 -14.50
CA HIS A 511 -7.14 0.54 -15.52
C HIS A 511 -7.17 -0.49 -16.66
N GLN A 512 -6.02 -0.95 -17.15
CA GLN A 512 -5.95 -1.95 -18.23
C GLN A 512 -6.51 -3.32 -17.81
N ILE A 513 -6.31 -3.75 -16.57
CA ILE A 513 -6.84 -5.03 -16.06
C ILE A 513 -8.29 -4.95 -15.58
N ARG A 514 -8.81 -3.74 -15.27
CA ARG A 514 -10.14 -3.54 -14.68
C ARG A 514 -11.30 -4.23 -15.44
N PRO A 515 -11.40 -4.16 -16.79
CA PRO A 515 -12.47 -4.83 -17.53
C PRO A 515 -12.47 -6.36 -17.39
N PHE A 516 -11.32 -6.95 -17.08
CA PHE A 516 -11.19 -8.40 -16.88
C PHE A 516 -11.59 -8.80 -15.45
N LEU A 517 -11.31 -7.95 -14.45
CA LEU A 517 -11.81 -8.11 -13.09
C LEU A 517 -13.35 -8.03 -13.05
N ASP A 518 -13.93 -7.03 -13.71
CA ASP A 518 -15.39 -6.85 -13.79
C ASP A 518 -16.08 -7.93 -14.66
N GLY A 519 -15.34 -8.57 -15.58
CA GLY A 519 -15.82 -9.67 -16.43
C GLY A 519 -15.60 -11.08 -15.85
N GLY A 520 -14.97 -11.18 -14.68
CA GLY A 520 -14.71 -12.43 -13.96
C GLY A 520 -13.90 -13.47 -14.75
N ASP A 521 -14.06 -14.75 -14.39
CA ASP A 521 -13.34 -15.86 -15.02
C ASP A 521 -13.63 -16.01 -16.52
N SER A 522 -14.78 -15.53 -17.02
CA SER A 522 -15.10 -15.54 -18.45
C SER A 522 -14.20 -14.62 -19.28
N ALA A 523 -13.78 -13.50 -18.68
CA ALA A 523 -12.83 -12.56 -19.26
C ALA A 523 -11.38 -13.03 -19.05
N CYS A 524 -11.07 -13.63 -17.91
CA CYS A 524 -9.73 -14.09 -17.52
C CYS A 524 -9.39 -15.52 -17.98
N GLY A 525 -10.28 -16.22 -18.69
CA GLY A 525 -10.05 -17.59 -19.17
C GLY A 525 -9.92 -18.64 -18.04
N GLY A 526 -10.69 -18.50 -16.96
CA GLY A 526 -10.61 -19.36 -15.77
C GLY A 526 -9.43 -19.05 -14.84
N ARG A 527 -8.77 -17.90 -15.01
CA ARG A 527 -7.62 -17.45 -14.21
C ARG A 527 -7.83 -16.06 -13.60
N LEU A 528 -9.07 -15.75 -13.18
CA LEU A 528 -9.39 -14.49 -12.49
C LEU A 528 -8.48 -14.24 -11.29
N VAL A 529 -8.18 -15.30 -10.53
CA VAL A 529 -7.34 -15.26 -9.33
C VAL A 529 -6.00 -14.56 -9.60
N ASP A 530 -5.35 -14.83 -10.73
CA ASP A 530 -4.05 -14.21 -11.07
C ASP A 530 -4.18 -12.71 -11.39
N VAL A 531 -5.30 -12.30 -12.00
CA VAL A 531 -5.59 -10.88 -12.29
C VAL A 531 -5.98 -10.14 -10.99
N ALA A 532 -6.69 -10.80 -10.08
CA ALA A 532 -7.02 -10.26 -8.76
C ALA A 532 -5.77 -10.04 -7.90
N PHE A 533 -4.81 -10.97 -7.91
CA PHE A 533 -3.52 -10.78 -7.24
C PHE A 533 -2.62 -9.75 -7.94
N LEU A 534 -2.68 -9.60 -9.26
CA LEU A 534 -2.03 -8.48 -9.94
C LEU A 534 -2.61 -7.13 -9.50
N ASP A 535 -3.92 -7.01 -9.33
CA ASP A 535 -4.54 -5.76 -8.83
C ASP A 535 -4.20 -5.46 -7.35
N LEU A 536 -4.06 -6.48 -6.51
CA LEU A 536 -3.58 -6.35 -5.13
C LEU A 536 -2.10 -5.94 -5.06
N ALA A 537 -1.24 -6.58 -5.85
CA ALA A 537 0.19 -6.27 -5.91
C ALA A 537 0.47 -4.87 -6.48
N LEU A 538 -0.31 -4.46 -7.49
CA LEU A 538 -0.27 -3.09 -8.02
C LEU A 538 -0.69 -2.06 -6.95
N ASP A 539 -1.80 -2.29 -6.24
CA ASP A 539 -2.27 -1.44 -5.15
C ASP A 539 -1.22 -1.31 -4.01
N SER A 540 -0.63 -2.44 -3.59
CA SER A 540 0.44 -2.45 -2.57
C SER A 540 1.72 -1.76 -3.07
N ALA A 541 2.05 -1.85 -4.37
CA ALA A 541 3.20 -1.15 -4.95
C ALA A 541 3.03 0.37 -4.98
N LEU A 542 1.84 0.89 -5.30
CA LEU A 542 1.57 2.35 -5.20
C LEU A 542 1.57 2.82 -3.74
N ARG A 543 0.99 2.03 -2.83
CA ARG A 543 1.05 2.31 -1.39
C ARG A 543 2.51 2.40 -0.92
N THR A 544 3.34 1.42 -1.26
CA THR A 544 4.77 1.40 -0.94
C THR A 544 5.51 2.60 -1.54
N ALA A 545 5.20 3.00 -2.77
CA ALA A 545 5.80 4.18 -3.41
C ALA A 545 5.48 5.49 -2.67
N VAL A 546 4.23 5.67 -2.21
CA VAL A 546 3.83 6.82 -1.39
C VAL A 546 4.47 6.78 0.00
N GLU A 547 4.38 5.64 0.70
CA GLU A 547 4.93 5.46 2.05
C GLU A 547 6.45 5.72 2.08
N THR A 548 7.20 5.21 1.09
CA THR A 548 8.66 5.43 0.97
C THR A 548 9.02 6.91 0.72
N ASN A 549 8.14 7.66 0.06
CA ASN A 549 8.38 9.06 -0.33
C ASN A 549 7.64 10.09 0.53
N ILE A 550 6.94 9.68 1.61
CA ILE A 550 6.09 10.58 2.40
C ILE A 550 6.87 11.75 3.04
N GLY A 551 8.15 11.55 3.38
CA GLY A 551 9.06 12.60 3.86
C GLY A 551 9.37 13.65 2.78
N PRO A 552 9.95 13.25 1.63
CA PRO A 552 10.07 14.11 0.44
C PRO A 552 8.79 14.87 0.07
N ILE A 553 7.64 14.19 0.01
CA ILE A 553 6.35 14.81 -0.33
C ILE A 553 5.95 15.87 0.70
N LYS A 554 6.13 15.61 2.00
CA LYS A 554 5.87 16.58 3.07
C LYS A 554 6.75 17.83 2.97
N ARG A 555 8.03 17.69 2.59
CA ARG A 555 8.90 18.84 2.28
C ARG A 555 8.39 19.63 1.07
N THR A 556 8.15 18.97 -0.07
CA THR A 556 7.62 19.62 -1.29
C THR A 556 6.34 20.42 -1.04
N ILE A 557 5.43 19.92 -0.20
CA ILE A 557 4.21 20.63 0.23
C ILE A 557 4.55 21.87 1.06
N ALA A 558 5.41 21.75 2.07
CA ALA A 558 5.79 22.86 2.94
C ALA A 558 6.53 23.96 2.17
N ASP A 559 7.53 23.59 1.36
CA ASP A 559 8.36 24.50 0.58
C ASP A 559 7.52 25.28 -0.44
N GLY A 560 6.70 24.58 -1.24
CA GLY A 560 5.80 25.22 -2.21
C GLY A 560 4.80 26.19 -1.57
N THR A 561 4.33 25.86 -0.36
CA THR A 561 3.41 26.71 0.42
C THR A 561 4.10 27.95 0.97
N ALA A 562 5.32 27.81 1.51
CA ALA A 562 6.12 28.94 1.99
C ALA A 562 6.45 29.92 0.86
N ILE A 563 6.85 29.41 -0.31
CA ILE A 563 7.13 30.24 -1.50
C ILE A 563 5.86 30.96 -1.98
N TYR A 564 4.69 30.29 -1.97
CA TYR A 564 3.41 30.94 -2.31
C TYR A 564 3.09 32.11 -1.37
N ILE A 565 3.17 31.88 -0.06
CA ILE A 565 2.85 32.89 0.96
C ILE A 565 3.80 34.08 0.85
N ALA A 566 5.10 33.84 0.65
CA ALA A 566 6.09 34.89 0.42
C ALA A 566 5.80 35.72 -0.85
N ALA A 567 5.43 35.06 -1.96
CA ALA A 567 5.06 35.73 -3.20
C ALA A 567 3.77 36.57 -3.05
N ALA A 568 2.75 36.04 -2.36
CA ALA A 568 1.50 36.76 -2.09
C ALA A 568 1.72 37.99 -1.20
N ALA A 569 2.54 37.86 -0.15
CA ALA A 569 2.90 38.98 0.73
C ALA A 569 3.71 40.06 -0.03
N ALA A 570 4.66 39.66 -0.87
CA ALA A 570 5.42 40.59 -1.72
C ALA A 570 4.52 41.35 -2.71
N ALA A 571 3.54 40.67 -3.32
CA ALA A 571 2.57 41.31 -4.22
C ALA A 571 1.68 42.33 -3.49
N ALA A 572 1.19 41.99 -2.28
CA ALA A 572 0.41 42.92 -1.46
C ALA A 572 1.24 44.15 -1.04
N ALA A 573 2.49 43.96 -0.63
CA ALA A 573 3.41 45.05 -0.31
C ALA A 573 3.67 45.96 -1.52
N ALA A 574 3.92 45.38 -2.70
CA ALA A 574 4.11 46.12 -3.94
C ALA A 574 2.88 46.96 -4.31
N GLY A 575 1.66 46.41 -4.17
CA GLY A 575 0.41 47.14 -4.37
C GLY A 575 0.26 48.34 -3.43
N SER A 576 0.59 48.17 -2.15
CA SER A 576 0.52 49.26 -1.15
C SER A 576 1.52 50.40 -1.45
N ASN A 577 2.75 50.06 -1.87
CA ASN A 577 3.75 51.04 -2.26
C ASN A 577 3.42 51.72 -3.60
N GLY A 578 2.81 50.99 -4.54
CA GLY A 578 2.30 51.55 -5.79
C GLY A 578 1.22 52.61 -5.55
N ALA A 579 0.26 52.34 -4.66
CA ALA A 579 -0.74 53.32 -4.24
C ALA A 579 -0.11 54.54 -3.55
N ALA A 580 0.86 54.32 -2.65
CA ALA A 580 1.58 55.40 -1.96
C ALA A 580 2.45 56.26 -2.90
N ALA A 581 2.96 55.69 -4.00
CA ALA A 581 3.70 56.41 -5.04
C ALA A 581 2.77 57.19 -5.97
N ALA A 582 1.66 56.58 -6.43
CA ALA A 582 0.64 57.25 -7.24
C ALA A 582 0.02 58.45 -6.51
N ALA A 583 -0.17 58.35 -5.18
CA ALA A 583 -0.62 59.46 -4.34
C ALA A 583 0.39 60.62 -4.22
N ARG A 584 1.63 60.48 -4.69
CA ARG A 584 2.69 61.52 -4.64
C ARG A 584 2.96 62.20 -5.98
N HIS A 585 2.52 61.61 -7.10
CA HIS A 585 2.66 62.21 -8.44
C HIS A 585 1.30 62.31 -9.13
N GLY A 586 0.59 63.42 -8.88
CA GLY A 586 -0.68 63.74 -9.52
C GLY A 586 -0.53 64.18 -10.98
N SER A 587 -0.43 63.22 -11.90
CA SER A 587 -0.60 63.44 -13.35
C SER A 587 -1.13 62.16 -14.01
N GLY A 588 -2.27 62.27 -14.72
CA GLY A 588 -2.88 61.11 -15.39
C GLY A 588 -2.09 60.65 -16.60
N GLY A 589 -1.97 59.32 -16.79
CA GLY A 589 -1.30 58.70 -17.93
C GLY A 589 -1.78 57.26 -18.14
N SER A 590 -1.97 56.90 -19.41
CA SER A 590 -2.48 55.61 -19.91
C SER A 590 -1.92 54.36 -19.20
N GLY A 591 -2.76 53.33 -19.06
CA GLY A 591 -2.45 52.11 -18.31
C GLY A 591 -1.23 51.33 -18.83
N GLY A 592 -0.52 50.69 -17.89
CA GLY A 592 0.63 49.83 -18.15
C GLY A 592 0.68 48.63 -17.19
N ASP A 593 0.80 47.44 -17.79
CA ASP A 593 1.12 46.12 -17.22
C ASP A 593 1.28 46.02 -15.68
N SER A 594 0.17 45.87 -14.96
CA SER A 594 0.13 45.41 -13.56
C SER A 594 0.05 43.87 -13.44
N GLY A 595 0.37 43.14 -14.51
CA GLY A 595 -0.02 41.73 -14.70
C GLY A 595 1.10 40.70 -14.62
N ARG A 596 2.37 41.12 -14.49
CA ARG A 596 3.52 40.21 -14.40
C ARG A 596 3.52 39.38 -13.11
N PRO A 597 3.43 38.04 -13.18
CA PRO A 597 3.59 37.20 -12.00
C PRO A 597 5.03 37.29 -11.47
N LEU A 598 5.19 37.40 -10.16
CA LEU A 598 6.51 37.27 -9.50
C LEU A 598 7.08 35.87 -9.79
N ALA A 599 8.37 35.78 -10.10
CA ALA A 599 9.00 34.51 -10.50
C ALA A 599 8.83 33.38 -9.47
N GLY A 600 8.75 33.71 -8.18
CA GLY A 600 8.44 32.75 -7.10
C GLY A 600 7.06 32.08 -7.22
N ALA A 601 6.07 32.73 -7.82
CA ALA A 601 4.73 32.15 -8.01
C ALA A 601 4.76 30.92 -8.95
N PHE A 602 5.61 30.94 -9.99
CA PHE A 602 5.81 29.78 -10.86
C PHE A 602 6.49 28.61 -10.12
N ALA A 603 7.49 28.90 -9.28
CA ALA A 603 8.17 27.88 -8.48
C ALA A 603 7.24 27.24 -7.43
N ALA A 604 6.45 28.05 -6.72
CA ALA A 604 5.42 27.58 -5.81
C ALA A 604 4.37 26.71 -6.53
N GLY A 605 3.94 27.16 -7.71
CA GLY A 605 3.03 26.41 -8.59
C GLY A 605 3.56 25.02 -8.92
N GLY A 606 4.82 24.90 -9.34
CA GLY A 606 5.45 23.61 -9.68
C GLY A 606 5.47 22.60 -8.52
N ALA A 607 5.90 23.03 -7.33
CA ALA A 607 5.92 22.17 -6.14
C ALA A 607 4.50 21.72 -5.73
N LEU A 608 3.53 22.64 -5.75
CA LEU A 608 2.13 22.31 -5.47
C LEU A 608 1.51 21.40 -6.54
N THR A 609 1.87 21.55 -7.83
CA THR A 609 1.45 20.63 -8.90
C THR A 609 1.91 19.21 -8.59
N GLN A 610 3.17 19.00 -8.17
CA GLN A 610 3.68 17.67 -7.83
C GLN A 610 2.92 17.05 -6.64
N ALA A 611 2.66 17.82 -5.58
CA ALA A 611 1.89 17.34 -4.43
C ALA A 611 0.43 16.98 -4.79
N LEU A 612 -0.24 17.81 -5.61
CA LEU A 612 -1.59 17.55 -6.10
C LEU A 612 -1.61 16.34 -7.05
N GLU A 613 -0.56 16.10 -7.84
CA GLU A 613 -0.43 14.95 -8.74
C GLU A 613 -0.29 13.63 -7.97
N VAL A 614 0.53 13.61 -6.90
CA VAL A 614 0.59 12.46 -5.98
C VAL A 614 -0.78 12.18 -5.38
N VAL A 615 -1.46 13.20 -4.85
CA VAL A 615 -2.83 13.07 -4.27
C VAL A 615 -3.84 12.59 -5.32
N ARG A 616 -3.77 13.09 -6.57
CA ARG A 616 -4.59 12.63 -7.70
C ARG A 616 -4.36 11.16 -8.00
N LEU A 617 -3.11 10.70 -8.06
CA LEU A 617 -2.76 9.30 -8.32
C LEU A 617 -3.21 8.38 -7.18
N THR A 618 -2.99 8.75 -5.92
CA THR A 618 -3.46 7.96 -4.78
C THR A 618 -4.99 7.93 -4.68
N ALA A 619 -5.69 9.02 -4.99
CA ALA A 619 -7.14 9.04 -5.07
C ALA A 619 -7.69 8.21 -6.24
N GLU A 620 -6.98 8.14 -7.38
CA GLU A 620 -7.36 7.29 -8.51
C GLU A 620 -7.16 5.80 -8.19
N ASN A 621 -6.06 5.48 -7.51
CA ASN A 621 -5.80 4.15 -6.99
C ASN A 621 -6.83 3.70 -5.94
N ALA A 622 -7.24 4.60 -5.04
CA ALA A 622 -8.33 4.34 -4.10
C ALA A 622 -9.64 4.05 -4.84
N ALA A 623 -9.97 4.82 -5.89
CA ALA A 623 -11.20 4.66 -6.67
C ALA A 623 -11.28 3.33 -7.45
N LEU A 624 -10.13 2.75 -7.81
CA LEU A 624 -10.04 1.45 -8.47
C LEU A 624 -10.24 0.28 -7.49
N SER A 625 -9.90 0.47 -6.21
CA SER A 625 -10.09 -0.51 -5.13
C SER A 625 -11.45 -0.42 -4.44
N SER A 626 -12.01 0.79 -4.32
CA SER A 626 -13.26 1.07 -3.63
C SER A 626 -14.49 0.67 -4.44
N CYS A 627 -15.66 0.83 -3.82
CA CYS A 627 -16.92 0.86 -4.54
C CYS A 627 -17.10 2.24 -5.22
N PRO A 628 -17.96 2.35 -6.25
CA PRO A 628 -18.27 3.63 -6.87
C PRO A 628 -18.77 4.63 -5.83
N ASN A 629 -18.13 5.79 -5.78
CA ASN A 629 -18.55 6.89 -4.92
C ASN A 629 -18.28 8.22 -5.63
N ASP A 630 -19.35 8.99 -5.83
CA ASP A 630 -19.34 10.25 -6.55
C ASP A 630 -18.36 11.27 -5.96
N ASP A 631 -18.23 11.35 -4.63
CA ASP A 631 -17.31 12.28 -3.98
C ASP A 631 -15.86 11.99 -4.38
N LEU A 632 -15.46 10.71 -4.43
CA LEU A 632 -14.11 10.33 -4.85
C LEU A 632 -13.90 10.51 -6.36
N VAL A 633 -14.86 10.09 -7.18
CA VAL A 633 -14.78 10.19 -8.65
C VAL A 633 -14.76 11.64 -9.12
N TYR A 634 -15.65 12.50 -8.61
CA TYR A 634 -15.64 13.92 -8.92
C TYR A 634 -14.41 14.62 -8.35
N SER A 635 -13.97 14.30 -7.13
CA SER A 635 -12.71 14.85 -6.58
C SER A 635 -11.51 14.51 -7.46
N ASN A 636 -11.42 13.28 -7.97
CA ASN A 636 -10.36 12.88 -8.88
C ASN A 636 -10.44 13.59 -10.24
N LYS A 637 -11.65 13.80 -10.77
CA LYS A 637 -11.88 14.60 -11.99
C LYS A 637 -11.42 16.05 -11.80
N TRP A 638 -11.77 16.69 -10.68
CA TRP A 638 -11.35 18.07 -10.40
C TRP A 638 -9.84 18.19 -10.12
N LEU A 639 -9.21 17.22 -9.45
CA LEU A 639 -7.75 17.22 -9.25
C LEU A 639 -6.97 17.20 -10.58
N ARG A 640 -7.46 16.50 -11.61
CA ARG A 640 -6.85 16.54 -12.96
C ARG A 640 -6.91 17.93 -13.57
N LEU A 641 -8.05 18.62 -13.44
CA LEU A 641 -8.22 19.98 -13.93
C LEU A 641 -7.28 20.95 -13.19
N LEU A 642 -7.14 20.81 -11.86
CA LEU A 642 -6.23 21.63 -11.05
C LEU A 642 -4.74 21.37 -11.35
N VAL A 643 -4.37 20.13 -11.65
CA VAL A 643 -3.00 19.76 -12.06
C VAL A 643 -2.68 20.29 -13.47
N ALA A 644 -3.68 20.39 -14.35
CA ALA A 644 -3.55 20.92 -15.72
C ALA A 644 -3.79 22.45 -15.82
N GLN A 645 -4.02 23.16 -14.71
CA GLN A 645 -4.18 24.63 -14.70
C GLN A 645 -2.81 25.32 -14.62
N GLU A 646 -2.42 25.99 -15.71
CA GLU A 646 -1.10 26.62 -15.86
C GLU A 646 -1.09 28.14 -15.55
N ASP A 647 -2.23 28.82 -15.46
CA ASP A 647 -2.28 30.28 -15.28
C ASP A 647 -1.92 30.71 -13.83
N PRO A 648 -0.86 31.52 -13.60
CA PRO A 648 -0.49 31.97 -12.26
C PRO A 648 -1.50 32.93 -11.62
N ARG A 649 -2.39 33.54 -12.41
CA ARG A 649 -3.38 34.53 -11.91
C ARG A 649 -4.49 33.85 -11.10
N ASP A 650 -4.82 32.61 -11.45
CA ASP A 650 -5.86 31.82 -10.79
C ASP A 650 -5.34 31.06 -9.55
N ALA A 651 -4.06 31.25 -9.17
CA ALA A 651 -3.38 30.41 -8.18
C ALA A 651 -4.08 30.38 -6.79
N LYS A 652 -4.73 31.48 -6.37
CA LYS A 652 -5.52 31.50 -5.13
C LYS A 652 -6.77 30.63 -5.24
N ASP A 653 -7.49 30.73 -6.34
CA ASP A 653 -8.73 29.99 -6.56
C ASP A 653 -8.45 28.51 -6.82
N ARG A 654 -7.34 28.19 -7.49
CA ARG A 654 -6.76 26.84 -7.60
C ARG A 654 -6.47 26.24 -6.21
N MET A 655 -5.92 27.01 -5.27
CA MET A 655 -5.71 26.54 -3.88
C MET A 655 -7.01 26.38 -3.10
N LEU A 656 -8.00 27.27 -3.26
CA LEU A 656 -9.33 27.13 -2.64
C LEU A 656 -10.08 25.90 -3.16
N GLN A 657 -10.03 25.64 -4.47
CA GLN A 657 -10.57 24.43 -5.09
C GLN A 657 -9.84 23.18 -4.58
N GLY A 658 -8.51 23.22 -4.47
CA GLY A 658 -7.72 22.15 -3.86
C GLY A 658 -8.12 21.86 -2.41
N LEU A 659 -8.39 22.90 -1.61
CA LEU A 659 -8.82 22.75 -0.20
C LEU A 659 -10.20 22.10 -0.12
N ALA A 660 -11.16 22.58 -0.93
CA ALA A 660 -12.51 22.01 -0.97
C ALA A 660 -12.51 20.53 -1.37
N ILE A 661 -11.60 20.11 -2.26
CA ILE A 661 -11.41 18.69 -2.61
C ILE A 661 -10.74 17.92 -1.48
N ALA A 662 -9.71 18.48 -0.83
CA ALA A 662 -9.07 17.85 0.32
C ALA A 662 -10.09 17.57 1.44
N GLU A 663 -10.97 18.53 1.75
CA GLU A 663 -12.08 18.38 2.71
C GLU A 663 -13.14 17.36 2.25
N ARG A 664 -13.36 17.18 0.95
CA ARG A 664 -14.30 16.20 0.38
C ARG A 664 -13.73 14.78 0.45
N LEU A 665 -12.51 14.59 -0.03
CA LEU A 665 -11.77 13.32 0.06
C LEU A 665 -11.59 12.86 1.52
N LYS A 666 -11.28 13.78 2.42
CA LYS A 666 -11.13 13.52 3.86
C LYS A 666 -12.41 13.00 4.53
N ARG A 667 -13.58 13.57 4.17
CA ARG A 667 -14.89 13.07 4.62
C ARG A 667 -15.16 11.67 4.06
N TYR A 668 -15.06 11.51 2.74
CA TYR A 668 -15.20 10.22 2.07
C TYR A 668 -14.32 9.13 2.72
N LEU A 669 -13.05 9.42 3.02
CA LEU A 669 -12.16 8.47 3.70
C LEU A 669 -12.65 8.11 5.11
N ALA A 670 -13.09 9.09 5.91
CA ALA A 670 -13.67 8.81 7.23
C ALA A 670 -14.89 7.87 7.14
N ASP A 671 -15.77 8.11 6.16
CA ASP A 671 -16.98 7.32 5.92
C ASP A 671 -16.63 5.89 5.45
N GLN A 672 -15.66 5.73 4.54
CA GLN A 672 -15.16 4.42 4.13
C GLN A 672 -14.46 3.67 5.26
N GLY A 673 -13.67 4.35 6.09
CA GLY A 673 -13.01 3.75 7.25
C GLY A 673 -14.02 3.23 8.27
N ALA A 674 -15.05 4.03 8.57
CA ALA A 674 -16.16 3.60 9.43
C ALA A 674 -16.94 2.42 8.83
N ALA A 675 -17.23 2.45 7.52
CA ALA A 675 -17.91 1.36 6.83
C ALA A 675 -17.09 0.05 6.84
N LEU A 676 -15.77 0.12 6.59
CA LEU A 676 -14.87 -1.03 6.68
C LEU A 676 -14.80 -1.61 8.09
N MET A 677 -14.73 -0.77 9.13
CA MET A 677 -14.75 -1.23 10.52
C MET A 677 -16.08 -1.89 10.90
N GLY A 678 -17.21 -1.24 10.58
CA GLY A 678 -18.55 -1.80 10.84
C GLY A 678 -18.84 -3.08 10.07
N LEU A 679 -18.11 -3.34 8.99
CA LEU A 679 -18.17 -4.55 8.18
C LEU A 679 -17.36 -5.72 8.76
N ILE A 680 -16.17 -5.47 9.33
CA ILE A 680 -15.27 -6.55 9.78
C ILE A 680 -15.24 -6.73 11.30
N GLN A 681 -15.26 -5.66 12.10
CA GLN A 681 -15.02 -5.74 13.55
C GLN A 681 -16.11 -6.53 14.29
N PRO A 682 -17.43 -6.37 14.02
CA PRO A 682 -18.46 -7.14 14.74
C PRO A 682 -18.35 -8.65 14.52
N ALA A 683 -18.04 -9.09 13.30
CA ALA A 683 -17.78 -10.50 12.99
C ALA A 683 -16.47 -11.01 13.61
N THR A 684 -15.49 -10.12 13.76
CA THR A 684 -14.20 -10.39 14.39
C THR A 684 -14.37 -10.61 15.90
N ASP A 685 -15.00 -9.69 16.61
CA ASP A 685 -15.22 -9.77 18.07
C ASP A 685 -16.05 -11.01 18.42
N ALA A 686 -17.17 -11.21 17.73
CA ALA A 686 -18.05 -12.35 17.96
C ALA A 686 -17.40 -13.72 17.61
N LEU A 687 -16.43 -13.76 16.69
CA LEU A 687 -15.63 -14.96 16.43
C LEU A 687 -14.56 -15.17 17.52
N ALA A 688 -13.91 -14.10 17.97
CA ALA A 688 -12.89 -14.15 19.02
C ALA A 688 -13.43 -14.69 20.33
N ASP A 689 -14.61 -14.24 20.78
CA ASP A 689 -15.28 -14.76 21.98
C ASP A 689 -15.51 -16.27 21.90
N ARG A 690 -16.01 -16.74 20.75
CA ARG A 690 -16.31 -18.17 20.51
C ARG A 690 -15.06 -19.03 20.41
N LEU A 691 -13.98 -18.50 19.82
CA LEU A 691 -12.66 -19.15 19.74
C LEU A 691 -11.80 -18.94 21.01
N LYS A 692 -12.27 -18.12 21.97
CA LYS A 692 -11.59 -17.77 23.23
C LYS A 692 -10.23 -17.08 23.02
N LEU A 693 -10.14 -16.22 22.01
CA LEU A 693 -8.95 -15.42 21.74
C LEU A 693 -8.81 -14.26 22.75
N PRO A 694 -7.59 -13.83 23.11
CA PRO A 694 -7.39 -12.72 24.05
C PRO A 694 -7.86 -11.39 23.42
N PRO A 695 -8.75 -10.61 24.07
CA PRO A 695 -9.35 -9.40 23.47
C PRO A 695 -8.33 -8.34 22.98
N GLU A 696 -7.22 -8.17 23.70
CA GLU A 696 -6.16 -7.22 23.33
C GLU A 696 -5.49 -7.55 21.97
N ALA A 697 -5.50 -8.82 21.55
CA ALA A 697 -5.01 -9.22 20.23
C ALA A 697 -6.01 -8.97 19.09
N VAL A 698 -7.24 -8.57 19.42
CA VAL A 698 -8.40 -8.50 18.51
C VAL A 698 -8.92 -7.06 18.34
N LYS A 699 -8.81 -6.24 19.40
CA LYS A 699 -9.28 -4.84 19.52
C LYS A 699 -8.79 -3.84 18.43
N GLY A 700 -7.83 -4.25 17.60
CA GLY A 700 -7.26 -3.45 16.51
C GLY A 700 -7.40 -4.05 15.10
N VAL A 701 -8.00 -5.23 14.94
CA VAL A 701 -7.99 -5.97 13.65
C VAL A 701 -8.71 -5.20 12.53
N GLY A 702 -9.84 -4.55 12.81
CA GLY A 702 -10.55 -3.70 11.84
C GLY A 702 -9.81 -2.40 11.52
N GLU A 703 -9.03 -1.88 12.45
CA GLU A 703 -8.19 -0.68 12.24
C GLU A 703 -6.97 -1.02 11.37
N GLU A 704 -6.37 -2.21 11.55
CA GLU A 704 -5.34 -2.73 10.65
C GLU A 704 -5.89 -2.91 9.22
N VAL A 705 -7.13 -3.41 9.08
CA VAL A 705 -7.81 -3.53 7.78
C VAL A 705 -8.04 -2.15 7.13
N VAL A 706 -8.40 -1.13 7.90
CA VAL A 706 -8.53 0.25 7.40
C VAL A 706 -7.17 0.83 7.00
N ARG A 707 -6.12 0.62 7.80
CA ARG A 707 -4.74 1.07 7.49
C ARG A 707 -4.12 0.32 6.31
N GLY A 708 -4.49 -0.94 6.09
CA GLY A 708 -4.11 -1.73 4.91
C GLY A 708 -4.89 -1.38 3.64
N SER A 709 -5.91 -0.50 3.73
CA SER A 709 -6.71 -0.09 2.57
C SER A 709 -5.98 0.92 1.68
N SER A 710 -6.34 0.94 0.40
CA SER A 710 -5.85 1.89 -0.61
C SER A 710 -6.11 3.37 -0.28
N GLY A 711 -6.99 3.65 0.71
CA GLY A 711 -7.28 4.98 1.20
C GLY A 711 -6.31 5.50 2.28
N ALA A 712 -5.57 4.62 2.96
CA ALA A 712 -4.67 5.03 4.04
C ALA A 712 -3.51 5.95 3.58
N PRO A 713 -2.86 5.74 2.41
CA PRO A 713 -1.86 6.68 1.92
C PRO A 713 -2.48 8.03 1.53
N LEU A 714 -3.73 8.04 1.05
CA LEU A 714 -4.45 9.28 0.74
C LEU A 714 -4.76 10.06 2.03
N ALA A 715 -5.16 9.38 3.11
CA ALA A 715 -5.33 9.99 4.42
C ALA A 715 -4.05 10.69 4.91
N GLN A 716 -2.90 10.00 4.81
CA GLN A 716 -1.59 10.54 5.18
C GLN A 716 -1.20 11.77 4.33
N LEU A 717 -1.45 11.76 3.02
CA LEU A 717 -1.17 12.90 2.15
C LEU A 717 -2.08 14.10 2.43
N LEU A 718 -3.37 13.85 2.72
CA LEU A 718 -4.31 14.92 3.09
C LEU A 718 -3.98 15.53 4.45
N SER A 719 -3.38 14.77 5.37
CA SER A 719 -2.97 15.27 6.69
C SER A 719 -1.98 16.45 6.60
N CYS A 720 -1.08 16.45 5.60
CA CYS A 720 -0.13 17.54 5.37
C CYS A 720 -0.57 18.54 4.29
N LEU A 721 -1.35 18.11 3.29
CA LEU A 721 -1.84 19.03 2.24
C LEU A 721 -2.94 19.98 2.73
N GLU A 722 -3.86 19.54 3.59
CA GLU A 722 -4.96 20.38 4.08
C GLU A 722 -4.46 21.59 4.90
N PRO A 723 -3.56 21.46 5.90
CA PRO A 723 -3.05 22.61 6.64
C PRO A 723 -2.30 23.62 5.75
N ALA A 724 -1.50 23.12 4.81
CA ALA A 724 -0.77 23.92 3.85
C ALA A 724 -1.71 24.77 2.96
N LEU A 725 -2.76 24.16 2.42
CA LEU A 725 -3.77 24.87 1.63
C LEU A 725 -4.59 25.86 2.48
N ARG A 726 -4.90 25.56 3.74
CA ARG A 726 -5.54 26.54 4.66
C ARG A 726 -4.61 27.74 4.90
N GLN A 727 -3.35 27.50 5.23
CA GLN A 727 -2.37 28.56 5.50
C GLN A 727 -2.19 29.51 4.31
N ALA A 728 -2.10 28.97 3.10
CA ALA A 728 -1.95 29.77 1.88
C ALA A 728 -3.22 30.54 1.46
N THR A 729 -4.41 29.97 1.69
CA THR A 729 -5.69 30.61 1.29
C THR A 729 -6.20 31.64 2.30
N GLY A 730 -5.62 31.70 3.51
CA GLY A 730 -6.16 32.46 4.63
C GLY A 730 -7.33 31.76 5.33
N GLY A 731 -7.42 30.43 5.20
CA GLY A 731 -8.40 29.61 5.90
C GLY A 731 -8.13 29.52 7.41
N GLY A 732 -9.13 29.04 8.17
CA GLY A 732 -9.03 28.90 9.63
C GLY A 732 -7.85 28.03 10.07
N VAL A 733 -7.30 28.33 11.25
CA VAL A 733 -6.06 27.70 11.78
C VAL A 733 -6.24 26.24 12.22
N TRP A 734 -7.47 25.74 12.18
CA TRP A 734 -7.86 24.44 12.70
C TRP A 734 -8.05 23.38 11.60
N GLN A 735 -7.69 22.14 11.96
CA GLN A 735 -7.93 20.94 11.17
C GLN A 735 -8.73 19.95 12.02
N ILE A 736 -10.05 19.90 11.83
CA ILE A 736 -10.92 18.97 12.57
C ILE A 736 -10.78 17.56 11.96
N VAL A 737 -10.46 16.56 12.77
CA VAL A 737 -10.26 15.15 12.37
C VAL A 737 -11.37 14.25 12.92
N SER A 738 -11.85 14.52 14.13
CA SER A 738 -13.15 14.06 14.66
C SER A 738 -13.92 15.28 15.14
N ARG A 739 -15.22 15.38 14.82
CA ARG A 739 -16.09 16.45 15.36
C ARG A 739 -16.47 16.21 16.82
N GLY A 740 -16.34 14.98 17.31
CA GLY A 740 -16.93 14.56 18.57
C GLY A 740 -18.45 14.44 18.50
N SER A 741 -19.11 14.51 19.65
CA SER A 741 -20.57 14.42 19.78
C SER A 741 -21.32 15.52 19.02
N ASP A 742 -22.61 15.30 18.74
CA ASP A 742 -23.51 16.27 18.09
C ASP A 742 -23.74 17.57 18.89
N ARG A 743 -23.16 17.70 20.09
CA ARG A 743 -23.21 18.92 20.90
C ARG A 743 -22.29 19.97 20.26
N PRO A 744 -22.80 21.12 19.77
CA PRO A 744 -21.97 22.14 19.15
C PRO A 744 -21.03 22.86 20.13
N VAL A 745 -21.24 22.65 21.43
CA VAL A 745 -20.46 23.22 22.54
C VAL A 745 -20.05 22.09 23.48
N LEU A 746 -18.75 21.98 23.71
CA LEU A 746 -18.10 21.11 24.68
C LEU A 746 -17.54 21.96 25.83
N ALA A 747 -17.53 21.43 27.05
CA ALA A 747 -16.98 22.14 28.21
C ALA A 747 -16.24 21.17 29.13
N GLY A 748 -15.09 21.61 29.65
CA GLY A 748 -14.25 20.78 30.52
C GLY A 748 -13.12 21.55 31.18
N ARG A 749 -12.31 20.87 32.00
CA ARG A 749 -11.03 21.43 32.47
C ARG A 749 -9.97 21.28 31.39
N LEU A 750 -9.20 22.34 31.15
CA LEU A 750 -8.04 22.27 30.27
C LEU A 750 -6.85 21.61 31.00
N ARG A 751 -6.33 20.52 30.45
CA ARG A 751 -5.07 19.88 30.86
C ARG A 751 -4.10 19.93 29.67
N VAL A 752 -2.83 20.22 29.92
CA VAL A 752 -1.80 20.35 28.87
C VAL A 752 -0.76 19.26 29.07
N GLU A 753 -0.41 18.56 27.99
CA GLU A 753 0.53 17.42 28.02
C GLU A 753 1.51 17.49 26.84
N ALA A 754 2.73 16.99 27.02
CA ALA A 754 3.72 16.97 25.95
C ALA A 754 3.34 16.00 24.82
N ARG A 755 2.74 14.85 25.16
CA ARG A 755 2.27 13.83 24.20
C ARG A 755 1.04 13.11 24.73
N LEU A 756 0.11 12.73 23.85
CA LEU A 756 -1.08 11.95 24.25
C LEU A 756 -0.71 10.61 24.92
N ALA A 757 0.39 9.99 24.48
CA ALA A 757 0.90 8.73 25.03
C ALA A 757 1.23 8.78 26.54
N ALA A 758 1.42 9.97 27.13
CA ALA A 758 1.64 10.10 28.57
C ALA A 758 0.36 9.83 29.40
N VAL A 759 -0.82 10.00 28.79
CA VAL A 759 -2.12 9.96 29.49
C VAL A 759 -3.12 8.96 28.89
N GLN A 760 -2.76 8.27 27.80
CA GLN A 760 -3.63 7.37 27.01
C GLN A 760 -4.27 6.18 27.76
N HIS A 761 -3.86 5.95 29.02
CA HIS A 761 -4.41 4.89 29.89
C HIS A 761 -5.02 5.46 31.20
N GLU A 762 -5.19 6.78 31.30
CA GLU A 762 -5.87 7.43 32.42
C GLU A 762 -7.40 7.50 32.22
N VAL A 763 -8.13 7.51 33.34
CA VAL A 763 -9.56 7.81 33.38
C VAL A 763 -9.77 9.19 34.00
N MET A 764 -10.21 10.15 33.18
CA MET A 764 -10.40 11.55 33.57
C MET A 764 -11.67 11.69 34.41
N ARG A 765 -11.49 12.02 35.70
CA ARG A 765 -12.58 12.08 36.69
C ARG A 765 -13.59 13.23 36.50
N GLU A 766 -13.22 14.24 35.71
CA GLU A 766 -14.12 15.31 35.26
C GLU A 766 -13.94 15.51 33.74
N PRO A 767 -14.96 16.01 33.02
CA PRO A 767 -14.86 16.29 31.59
C PRO A 767 -13.62 17.11 31.26
N THR A 768 -12.70 16.54 30.48
CA THR A 768 -11.36 17.11 30.28
C THR A 768 -11.13 17.46 28.81
N VAL A 769 -10.57 18.66 28.58
CA VAL A 769 -10.03 19.10 27.30
C VAL A 769 -8.51 18.98 27.37
N LEU A 770 -7.93 18.11 26.55
CA LEU A 770 -6.48 17.95 26.44
C LEU A 770 -5.94 18.91 25.37
N LEU A 771 -4.87 19.63 25.69
CA LEU A 771 -3.96 20.22 24.70
C LEU A 771 -2.68 19.38 24.67
N VAL A 772 -2.37 18.75 23.54
CA VAL A 772 -1.17 17.93 23.35
C VAL A 772 -0.20 18.58 22.37
N GLU A 773 1.09 18.62 22.69
CA GLU A 773 2.13 19.20 21.81
C GLU A 773 2.57 18.25 20.68
N GLY A 774 2.21 16.97 20.79
CA GLY A 774 2.43 15.97 19.76
C GLY A 774 1.59 14.70 19.96
N ILE A 775 1.32 14.04 18.85
CA ILE A 775 0.57 12.78 18.73
C ILE A 775 1.10 12.05 17.50
N THR A 776 1.18 10.73 17.56
CA THR A 776 1.70 9.87 16.48
C THR A 776 0.58 9.17 15.70
N GLY A 777 -0.64 9.16 16.23
CA GLY A 777 -1.81 8.55 15.62
C GLY A 777 -1.93 7.05 15.91
N VAL A 778 -1.21 6.55 16.92
CA VAL A 778 -1.35 5.17 17.45
C VAL A 778 -1.74 5.16 18.94
N GLU A 779 -1.90 6.33 19.55
CA GLU A 779 -2.30 6.48 20.95
C GLU A 779 -3.83 6.32 21.15
N GLU A 780 -4.22 5.60 22.20
CA GLU A 780 -5.61 5.54 22.67
C GLU A 780 -6.07 6.90 23.22
N ILE A 781 -7.39 7.16 23.20
CA ILE A 781 -7.99 8.38 23.74
C ILE A 781 -8.41 8.13 25.20
N PRO A 782 -8.00 8.95 26.18
CA PRO A 782 -8.34 8.75 27.59
C PRO A 782 -9.86 8.81 27.85
N GLU A 783 -10.36 7.93 28.72
CA GLU A 783 -11.76 7.97 29.14
C GLU A 783 -12.07 9.28 29.88
N GLY A 784 -13.28 9.83 29.70
CA GLY A 784 -13.67 11.13 30.27
C GLY A 784 -13.06 12.37 29.58
N CYS A 785 -12.18 12.18 28.60
CA CYS A 785 -11.81 13.25 27.67
C CYS A 785 -13.02 13.64 26.81
N VAL A 786 -13.22 14.94 26.56
CA VAL A 786 -14.26 15.46 25.65
C VAL A 786 -13.68 16.12 24.39
N ALA A 787 -12.44 16.60 24.45
CA ALA A 787 -11.72 17.12 23.29
C ALA A 787 -10.21 16.95 23.43
N VAL A 788 -9.54 16.56 22.34
CA VAL A 788 -8.08 16.57 22.17
C VAL A 788 -7.73 17.62 21.11
N LEU A 789 -7.03 18.66 21.55
CA LEU A 789 -6.50 19.72 20.73
C LEU A 789 -5.01 19.46 20.51
N VAL A 790 -4.56 19.33 19.26
CA VAL A 790 -3.15 19.07 18.91
C VAL A 790 -2.49 20.41 18.57
N GLY A 791 -1.65 20.93 19.46
CA GLY A 791 -0.95 22.19 19.26
C GLY A 791 0.47 21.97 18.77
N GLY A 792 0.69 22.05 17.46
CA GLY A 792 1.98 21.71 16.86
C GLY A 792 3.12 22.63 17.33
N GLY A 793 4.03 22.08 18.13
CA GLY A 793 5.31 22.73 18.45
C GLY A 793 6.25 22.74 17.24
N ALA A 794 7.29 23.58 17.30
CA ALA A 794 8.28 23.74 16.22
C ALA A 794 9.10 22.47 15.88
N SER A 795 8.87 21.34 16.58
CA SER A 795 9.53 20.04 16.41
C SER A 795 8.58 18.94 15.88
N GLY A 796 7.67 19.28 14.95
CA GLY A 796 7.05 18.30 14.04
C GLY A 796 5.81 17.54 14.54
N GLY A 797 5.17 17.96 15.63
CA GLY A 797 3.93 17.36 16.14
C GLY A 797 2.68 17.74 15.33
N GLY A 798 2.48 17.12 14.17
CA GLY A 798 1.28 17.34 13.34
C GLY A 798 -0.01 16.72 13.90
N CYS A 799 -1.16 17.16 13.38
CA CYS A 799 -2.44 16.47 13.59
C CYS A 799 -2.40 15.09 12.90
N PRO A 800 -2.95 14.01 13.48
CA PRO A 800 -2.85 12.69 12.88
C PRO A 800 -3.85 12.55 11.73
N ASP A 801 -3.60 11.61 10.82
CA ASP A 801 -4.42 11.44 9.63
C ASP A 801 -5.85 10.94 9.94
N VAL A 802 -6.75 11.08 8.96
CA VAL A 802 -8.18 10.79 9.15
C VAL A 802 -8.50 9.31 9.39
N LEU A 803 -7.58 8.40 9.06
CA LEU A 803 -7.69 6.95 9.27
C LEU A 803 -6.75 6.42 10.37
N SER A 804 -6.06 7.31 11.10
CA SER A 804 -5.27 6.95 12.28
C SER A 804 -6.13 6.34 13.39
N HIS A 805 -5.52 5.51 14.24
CA HIS A 805 -6.18 4.87 15.39
C HIS A 805 -6.78 5.93 16.32
N SER A 806 -6.01 6.94 16.69
CA SER A 806 -6.50 8.04 17.55
C SER A 806 -7.68 8.81 16.92
N ALA A 807 -7.72 8.94 15.59
CA ALA A 807 -8.85 9.56 14.87
C ALA A 807 -10.10 8.67 14.83
N VAL A 808 -9.92 7.35 14.65
CA VAL A 808 -10.99 6.36 14.74
C VAL A 808 -11.58 6.31 16.15
N ARG A 809 -10.71 6.15 17.18
CA ARG A 809 -11.10 6.17 18.59
C ARG A 809 -11.83 7.45 18.98
N ALA A 810 -11.34 8.62 18.54
CA ALA A 810 -12.02 9.89 18.79
C ALA A 810 -13.43 9.96 18.19
N ARG A 811 -13.71 9.32 17.04
CA ARG A 811 -15.08 9.23 16.52
C ARG A 811 -15.93 8.25 17.31
N ASN A 812 -15.42 7.05 17.57
CA ASN A 812 -16.14 6.00 18.28
C ASN A 812 -16.51 6.41 19.72
N MET A 813 -15.67 7.22 20.37
CA MET A 813 -15.91 7.79 21.72
C MET A 813 -16.63 9.14 21.71
N ALA A 814 -17.02 9.66 20.54
CA ALA A 814 -17.62 10.99 20.37
C ALA A 814 -16.79 12.16 20.95
N VAL A 815 -15.47 12.06 20.88
CA VAL A 815 -14.48 13.05 21.30
C VAL A 815 -14.06 13.94 20.12
N LEU A 816 -14.00 15.26 20.33
CA LEU A 816 -13.44 16.19 19.35
C LEU A 816 -11.92 15.97 19.23
N LEU A 817 -11.41 15.76 18.01
CA LEU A 817 -9.97 15.73 17.73
C LEU A 817 -9.68 16.78 16.67
N ALA A 818 -8.90 17.81 17.01
CA ALA A 818 -8.57 18.91 16.09
C ALA A 818 -7.15 19.43 16.27
N GLY A 819 -6.43 19.64 15.16
CA GLY A 819 -5.09 20.24 15.16
C GLY A 819 -5.13 21.76 14.96
N CYS A 820 -4.29 22.49 15.69
CA CYS A 820 -4.11 23.92 15.58
C CYS A 820 -2.74 24.25 14.98
N HIS A 821 -2.74 25.02 13.90
CA HIS A 821 -1.54 25.40 13.13
C HIS A 821 -1.04 26.82 13.44
N SER A 822 -1.64 27.49 14.43
CA SER A 822 -1.18 28.80 14.94
C SER A 822 -0.46 28.62 16.28
N PRO A 823 0.87 28.88 16.35
CA PRO A 823 1.61 28.85 17.62
C PRO A 823 1.08 29.85 18.65
N GLU A 824 0.59 31.01 18.19
CA GLU A 824 -0.03 32.03 19.05
C GLU A 824 -1.32 31.54 19.71
N MET A 825 -2.19 30.86 18.94
CA MET A 825 -3.40 30.22 19.44
C MET A 825 -3.05 29.13 20.46
N VAL A 826 -2.07 28.28 20.15
CA VAL A 826 -1.60 27.22 21.06
C VAL A 826 -1.04 27.80 22.35
N ALA A 827 -0.21 28.85 22.28
CA ALA A 827 0.31 29.54 23.46
C ALA A 827 -0.81 30.18 24.30
N ARG A 828 -1.81 30.80 23.64
CA ARG A 828 -2.99 31.38 24.31
C ARG A 828 -3.82 30.32 25.04
N ILE A 829 -4.02 29.14 24.46
CA ILE A 829 -4.68 28.02 25.14
C ILE A 829 -3.80 27.54 26.31
N LYS A 830 -2.51 27.26 26.07
CA LYS A 830 -1.55 26.76 27.06
C LYS A 830 -1.44 27.65 28.30
N SER A 831 -1.51 28.98 28.15
CA SER A 831 -1.49 29.93 29.28
C SER A 831 -2.67 29.83 30.25
N HIS A 832 -3.76 29.15 29.87
CA HIS A 832 -4.95 28.94 30.70
C HIS A 832 -5.05 27.52 31.30
N ALA A 833 -3.96 26.75 31.32
CA ALA A 833 -3.93 25.40 31.88
C ALA A 833 -4.57 25.32 33.28
N GLY A 834 -5.34 24.24 33.53
CA GLY A 834 -6.10 24.03 34.77
C GLY A 834 -7.45 24.75 34.84
N SER A 835 -7.70 25.76 33.97
CA SER A 835 -8.96 26.51 33.92
C SER A 835 -10.11 25.69 33.31
N ARG A 836 -11.37 26.09 33.56
CA ARG A 836 -12.50 25.57 32.79
C ARG A 836 -12.60 26.31 31.46
N VAL A 837 -12.68 25.55 30.38
CA VAL A 837 -12.79 26.03 28.99
C VAL A 837 -14.07 25.54 28.34
N MET A 838 -14.58 26.35 27.42
CA MET A 838 -15.69 26.02 26.55
C MET A 838 -15.19 26.08 25.10
N VAL A 839 -15.35 24.96 24.40
CA VAL A 839 -14.92 24.75 23.01
C VAL A 839 -16.17 24.62 22.14
N ARG A 840 -16.31 25.48 21.15
CA ARG A 840 -17.44 25.48 20.20
C ARG A 840 -16.95 25.18 18.79
N LEU A 841 -17.73 24.40 18.06
CA LEU A 841 -17.48 24.06 16.67
C LEU A 841 -18.36 24.92 15.76
N GLU A 842 -17.74 25.80 14.97
CA GLU A 842 -18.44 26.67 14.01
C GLU A 842 -17.99 26.30 12.58
N GLY A 843 -18.74 25.39 11.96
CA GLY A 843 -18.39 24.82 10.65
C GLY A 843 -17.09 24.00 10.70
N ALA A 844 -16.03 24.54 10.10
CA ALA A 844 -14.67 23.98 10.10
C ALA A 844 -13.74 24.61 11.18
N ASP A 845 -14.21 25.63 11.90
CA ASP A 845 -13.43 26.38 12.89
C ASP A 845 -13.72 25.94 14.34
N VAL A 846 -12.79 26.23 15.24
CA VAL A 846 -12.88 25.88 16.67
C VAL A 846 -12.68 27.14 17.53
N GLN A 847 -13.79 27.61 18.09
CA GLN A 847 -13.81 28.78 18.97
C GLN A 847 -13.64 28.35 20.43
N ILE A 848 -12.64 28.91 21.11
CA ILE A 848 -12.29 28.55 22.49
C ILE A 848 -12.45 29.78 23.38
N SER A 849 -13.28 29.64 24.41
CA SER A 849 -13.49 30.64 25.45
C SER A 849 -13.09 30.08 26.82
N PHE A 850 -12.52 30.95 27.65
CA PHE A 850 -12.01 30.63 28.97
C PHE A 850 -12.97 31.21 30.01
N SER A 851 -13.32 30.45 31.03
CA SER A 851 -14.04 31.03 32.19
C SER A 851 -13.13 32.04 32.88
N SER A 852 -13.64 33.26 33.10
CA SER A 852 -12.90 34.25 33.88
C SER A 852 -12.72 33.74 35.31
N THR A 853 -11.47 33.66 35.76
CA THR A 853 -11.15 33.46 37.16
C THR A 853 -11.59 34.71 37.93
N GLY A 854 -12.80 34.66 38.47
CA GLY A 854 -13.26 35.65 39.42
C GLY A 854 -12.31 35.65 40.60
N ALA A 855 -11.47 36.69 40.69
CA ALA A 855 -10.74 36.98 41.91
C ALA A 855 -11.78 37.12 43.02
N ALA A 856 -11.70 36.26 44.04
CA ALA A 856 -12.62 36.28 45.16
C ALA A 856 -12.37 37.57 45.95
N SER A 857 -13.12 38.63 45.62
CA SER A 857 -13.16 39.83 46.45
C SER A 857 -13.75 39.41 47.79
N ALA A 858 -12.92 39.46 48.83
CA ALA A 858 -13.36 39.29 50.20
C ALA A 858 -14.27 40.48 50.56
N ALA A 859 -15.57 40.34 50.28
CA ALA A 859 -16.58 41.32 50.63
C ALA A 859 -16.63 41.42 52.15
N ALA A 860 -16.11 42.53 52.69
CA ALA A 860 -16.18 42.81 54.12
C ALA A 860 -17.64 42.88 54.55
N ALA A 861 -17.98 42.16 55.62
CA ALA A 861 -19.32 42.20 56.19
C ALA A 861 -19.58 43.57 56.83
N PRO A 862 -20.71 44.24 56.52
CA PRO A 862 -21.28 45.22 57.42
C PRO A 862 -21.89 44.50 58.65
N SER A 863 -21.95 45.23 59.76
CA SER A 863 -22.51 44.82 61.06
C SER A 863 -24.01 44.53 61.04
#